data_AF-A0A0S8A4Y4-F1
#
_entry.id   AF-A0A0S8A4Y4-F1
#
_cell.length_a   1.000
_cell.length_b   1.000
_cell.length_c   1.000
_cell.angle_alpha   90.00
_cell.angle_beta   90.00
_cell.angle_gamma   90.00
#
_symmetry.space_group_name_H-M   'P 1'
#
loop_
_entity.id
_entity.type
_entity.pdbx_description
1 polymer ?
#
loop_
_entity_poly.entity_id
_entity_poly.type
_entity_poly.pdbx_seq_one_letter_code
_entity_poly.pdbx_strand_id
1 'polypeptide(L)'
;MANIHRKNLIYTLVVSALCTNTYAQIVLDGSTGSSGNIDANTDKVYEITSNLGRINGSNLFHSFTEFSVESQHTAHFSHNGSQNISNVISRVTGNNPSEIYGTIKSSIPGADFYLLNPNGVLFGEGASLDITGSFYATTANYIDFSDGYRMDTAVNPNMSFTSAAPSEFGFTSTSPGNIEVNGTKLSLNNGESLSLIGGDTTIDDATLQVSDGLINLASAASAGEVLPSASDVKMEDFGQLGDIDLINNARIDVSGNSGGRIVIRGGSLKLNHSSIKSDIKLRGSGSNIHSDSINIATQATIHLDNKSSITDTVGFYAKANTKGISLSSNEVTIDNGSLIESNTNALSDGTSGGVLISSNTTHISNKSKVAANNSGNGTSGDIDINSKFIHISNKSFITANTKGSGSTGNIKIDSKKEVIVSAGSEIVSKTEEKSEGNGGNLYIYSEKLELSDNSFISTRSDGIGSNGNIKLDIGTLSIANASAIETISNSPAASGNIEIRSDNIFMKGLSSSEDPFGIDINAIYSTKEKPDTDGGHIDINNSGRIVLDNRSQIVSINQGSKTGNNVSIVSDTIDVLGGSQIGSYAEEAGDGDGGDVSIFTKKLNVIGINEEYFLSEGEQPKFYESTIFSYGPDEFESTGDTGDIEINTRELSVTDGAFILSRSGNSSGAPGDLRIVTDKVRISGVNSAKYQILKNVTTRPDREILVDSSSHIRKEIRFNDPNGTFPPPQSIGTFEIKADNLELDNGGFLRTASLDAADSSSLTISTKSLSLKSGSFISSQSKNRGDSGNINIFSEDISLNGEQSESIRTGIYSDAGVSGTGDSGNIAIETETLRIIHGSVITSETGGAGDGGNILIQSTQNVAINNLSEISAKASSTRGGNAGNINLSTNLLSVTNSKIITTAKAGNGGDINISAENIFITPNSVINAAAESKQFVSGTINITNNSDITSALVKLNESYTDVTAQFSNECDNTRSTASSLLVNNHFKTISTINMNPSEYSGNLATREHSQIAKVNSSPNPDKTRFVASNFENKCSR
;
A
#
# COMPACT_ATOMS: atom_id res chain seq x y z
N MET A 1 -35.94 -38.54 -10.01
CA MET A 1 -36.61 -39.29 -11.10
C MET A 1 -35.56 -40.10 -11.85
N ALA A 2 -35.76 -41.42 -11.84
CA ALA A 2 -35.37 -42.45 -12.81
C ALA A 2 -33.90 -42.70 -13.23
N ASN A 3 -33.55 -43.98 -13.09
CA ASN A 3 -32.48 -44.80 -13.70
C ASN A 3 -31.07 -44.60 -13.11
N ILE A 4 -30.49 -45.57 -12.39
CA ILE A 4 -30.30 -46.97 -12.80
C ILE A 4 -30.37 -47.93 -11.58
N HIS A 5 -31.31 -48.86 -11.60
CA HIS A 5 -31.31 -50.11 -10.86
C HIS A 5 -31.47 -51.24 -11.87
N ARG A 6 -30.55 -52.21 -11.91
CA ARG A 6 -30.79 -53.61 -12.29
C ARG A 6 -29.52 -54.45 -12.11
N LYS A 7 -29.45 -55.18 -11.00
CA LYS A 7 -29.23 -56.64 -10.95
C LYS A 7 -28.97 -57.07 -9.51
N ASN A 8 -30.02 -57.61 -8.88
CA ASN A 8 -30.06 -58.93 -8.24
C ASN A 8 -31.08 -58.94 -7.11
N LEU A 9 -32.32 -59.22 -7.51
CA LEU A 9 -33.38 -59.72 -6.65
C LEU A 9 -33.79 -61.06 -7.28
N ILE A 10 -33.59 -62.16 -6.55
CA ILE A 10 -34.40 -63.39 -6.46
C ILE A 10 -33.50 -64.42 -5.76
N TYR A 11 -33.62 -64.50 -4.44
CA TYR A 11 -33.96 -65.72 -3.73
C TYR A 11 -34.53 -65.30 -2.37
N THR A 12 -35.84 -65.50 -2.24
CA THR A 12 -36.71 -65.08 -1.14
C THR A 12 -37.07 -66.32 -0.31
N LEU A 13 -36.97 -66.18 1.02
CA LEU A 13 -37.66 -66.94 2.08
C LEU A 13 -37.52 -68.49 2.13
N VAL A 14 -36.91 -68.95 3.23
CA VAL A 14 -37.43 -69.87 4.29
C VAL A 14 -36.24 -70.67 4.86
N VAL A 15 -35.56 -70.08 5.85
CA VAL A 15 -35.09 -70.77 7.07
C VAL A 15 -35.25 -69.76 8.21
N SER A 16 -36.45 -69.71 8.77
CA SER A 16 -36.64 -69.34 10.17
C SER A 16 -36.02 -70.43 11.04
N ALA A 17 -35.32 -70.02 12.10
CA ALA A 17 -34.67 -70.86 13.11
C ALA A 17 -33.34 -71.51 12.68
N LEU A 18 -32.30 -70.67 12.59
CA LEU A 18 -31.09 -70.79 13.41
C LEU A 18 -30.54 -69.36 13.56
N CYS A 19 -31.15 -68.57 14.45
CA CYS A 19 -30.42 -67.48 15.09
C CYS A 19 -29.27 -68.14 15.84
N THR A 20 -28.07 -68.09 15.28
CA THR A 20 -26.90 -68.00 16.14
C THR A 20 -26.77 -66.52 16.44
N ASN A 21 -27.34 -66.12 17.59
CA ASN A 21 -26.94 -64.88 18.25
C ASN A 21 -25.41 -64.91 18.31
N THR A 22 -24.73 -64.02 17.62
CA THR A 22 -23.35 -63.69 17.98
C THR A 22 -23.48 -62.86 19.25
N TYR A 23 -23.42 -63.56 20.38
CA TYR A 23 -23.57 -62.98 21.70
C TYR A 23 -22.47 -61.94 21.91
N ALA A 24 -22.85 -60.71 22.17
CA ALA A 24 -22.02 -59.84 22.95
C ALA A 24 -21.88 -60.49 24.35
N GLN A 25 -20.65 -60.81 24.76
CA GLN A 25 -20.42 -61.54 26.00
C GLN A 25 -19.11 -61.08 26.65
N ILE A 26 -19.09 -61.04 27.98
CA ILE A 26 -17.87 -60.82 28.78
C ILE A 26 -17.34 -62.20 29.18
N VAL A 27 -16.12 -62.53 28.73
CA VAL A 27 -15.50 -63.85 28.94
C VAL A 27 -14.11 -63.67 29.53
N LEU A 28 -13.86 -64.25 30.71
CA LEU A 28 -12.55 -64.22 31.37
C LEU A 28 -11.58 -65.22 30.72
N ASP A 29 -10.32 -64.82 30.56
CA ASP A 29 -9.29 -65.66 29.93
C ASP A 29 -8.60 -66.65 30.90
N GLY A 30 -8.74 -66.44 32.21
CA GLY A 30 -8.12 -67.23 33.27
C GLY A 30 -6.68 -66.84 33.67
N SER A 31 -6.09 -65.78 33.10
CA SER A 31 -4.72 -65.37 33.41
C SER A 31 -4.59 -64.48 34.65
N THR A 32 -5.65 -63.78 35.04
CA THR A 32 -5.74 -62.95 36.27
C THR A 32 -6.64 -63.55 37.35
N GLY A 33 -7.31 -64.67 37.09
CA GLY A 33 -8.35 -65.22 37.97
C GLY A 33 -8.99 -66.47 37.38
N SER A 34 -10.30 -66.65 37.59
CA SER A 34 -11.09 -67.73 36.98
C SER A 34 -11.29 -67.51 35.48
N SER A 35 -11.28 -68.57 34.67
CA SER A 35 -11.68 -68.53 33.25
C SER A 35 -13.18 -68.77 33.09
N GLY A 36 -13.81 -68.21 32.06
CA GLY A 36 -15.18 -68.51 31.67
C GLY A 36 -16.09 -67.30 31.51
N ASN A 37 -17.35 -67.55 31.16
CA ASN A 37 -18.34 -66.51 30.89
C ASN A 37 -18.79 -65.82 32.18
N ILE A 38 -19.02 -64.51 32.08
CA ILE A 38 -19.77 -63.74 33.08
C ILE A 38 -21.17 -63.51 32.51
N ASP A 39 -22.17 -64.08 33.15
CA ASP A 39 -23.57 -63.87 32.78
C ASP A 39 -24.11 -62.61 33.48
N ALA A 40 -24.91 -61.83 32.76
CA ALA A 40 -25.61 -60.70 33.35
C ALA A 40 -26.68 -61.20 34.35
N ASN A 41 -26.84 -60.47 35.45
CA ASN A 41 -27.90 -60.74 36.41
C ASN A 41 -29.29 -60.31 35.87
N THR A 42 -30.34 -60.48 36.68
CA THR A 42 -31.72 -60.10 36.29
C THR A 42 -31.89 -58.61 35.99
N ASP A 43 -31.01 -57.78 36.52
CA ASP A 43 -30.96 -56.33 36.30
C ASP A 43 -30.04 -55.94 35.14
N LYS A 44 -29.62 -56.93 34.32
CA LYS A 44 -28.73 -56.75 33.16
C LYS A 44 -27.33 -56.25 33.53
N VAL A 45 -26.84 -56.59 34.72
CA VAL A 45 -25.50 -56.21 35.20
C VAL A 45 -24.55 -57.41 35.17
N TYR A 46 -23.41 -57.25 34.50
CA TYR A 46 -22.25 -58.13 34.61
C TYR A 46 -21.40 -57.67 35.80
N GLU A 47 -21.43 -58.42 36.90
CA GLU A 47 -20.67 -58.09 38.10
C GLU A 47 -19.21 -58.57 37.98
N ILE A 48 -18.29 -57.60 37.87
CA ILE A 48 -16.86 -57.82 37.69
C ILE A 48 -16.13 -57.38 38.96
N THR A 49 -16.27 -58.20 40.00
CA THR A 49 -15.70 -57.94 41.31
C THR A 49 -14.19 -58.23 41.35
N SER A 50 -13.47 -57.60 42.29
CA SER A 50 -12.01 -57.76 42.44
C SER A 50 -11.51 -59.21 42.68
N ASN A 51 -12.36 -60.15 43.07
CA ASN A 51 -12.03 -61.58 43.18
C ASN A 51 -11.96 -62.32 41.83
N LEU A 52 -12.46 -61.72 40.75
CA LEU A 52 -12.32 -62.22 39.38
C LEU A 52 -11.02 -61.74 38.71
N GLY A 53 -10.29 -60.84 39.39
CA GLY A 53 -9.01 -60.31 38.95
C GLY A 53 -7.89 -60.57 39.96
N ARG A 54 -6.77 -59.88 39.77
CA ARG A 54 -5.59 -59.97 40.63
C ARG A 54 -5.17 -58.60 41.12
N ILE A 55 -5.01 -58.43 42.43
CA ILE A 55 -4.52 -57.20 43.05
C ILE A 55 -3.02 -57.32 43.30
N ASN A 56 -2.25 -56.30 42.92
CA ASN A 56 -0.87 -56.12 43.39
C ASN A 56 -0.60 -54.64 43.69
N GLY A 57 -0.34 -54.31 44.96
CA GLY A 57 -0.27 -52.93 45.42
C GLY A 57 -1.57 -52.18 45.14
N SER A 58 -1.48 -51.05 44.42
CA SER A 58 -2.64 -50.22 44.06
C SER A 58 -3.27 -50.58 42.70
N ASN A 59 -2.82 -51.64 42.04
CA ASN A 59 -3.33 -52.08 40.75
C ASN A 59 -4.24 -53.31 40.89
N LEU A 60 -5.40 -53.26 40.25
CA LEU A 60 -6.32 -54.38 40.06
C LEU A 60 -6.33 -54.77 38.58
N PHE A 61 -5.88 -55.99 38.28
CA PHE A 61 -5.78 -56.51 36.92
C PHE A 61 -6.95 -57.45 36.60
N HIS A 62 -7.60 -57.24 35.47
CA HIS A 62 -8.60 -58.11 34.87
C HIS A 62 -8.20 -58.49 33.45
N SER A 63 -8.53 -59.70 33.05
CA SER A 63 -8.15 -60.23 31.75
C SER A 63 -9.28 -61.04 31.12
N PHE A 64 -9.62 -60.67 29.89
CA PHE A 64 -10.77 -61.16 29.16
C PHE A 64 -10.33 -61.79 27.85
N THR A 65 -10.99 -62.87 27.44
CA THR A 65 -10.94 -63.32 26.04
C THR A 65 -11.81 -62.41 25.18
N GLU A 66 -12.95 -61.97 25.71
CA GLU A 66 -13.89 -61.08 25.03
C GLU A 66 -14.51 -60.11 26.03
N PHE A 67 -14.65 -58.85 25.64
CA PHE A 67 -15.25 -57.80 26.45
C PHE A 67 -16.09 -56.89 25.56
N SER A 68 -17.40 -57.15 25.55
CA SER A 68 -18.41 -56.34 24.87
C SER A 68 -19.61 -56.16 25.80
N VAL A 69 -20.27 -55.00 25.74
CA VAL A 69 -21.39 -54.65 26.62
C VAL A 69 -22.59 -54.29 25.76
N GLU A 70 -23.63 -55.11 25.82
CA GLU A 70 -24.87 -54.88 25.09
C GLU A 70 -25.58 -53.60 25.52
N SER A 71 -26.44 -53.07 24.64
CA SER A 71 -27.31 -51.95 24.98
C SER A 71 -28.15 -52.26 26.23
N GLN A 72 -28.32 -51.26 27.09
CA GLN A 72 -29.03 -51.36 28.37
C GLN A 72 -28.41 -52.32 29.41
N HIS A 73 -27.24 -52.93 29.12
CA HIS A 73 -26.49 -53.70 30.11
C HIS A 73 -25.41 -52.85 30.77
N THR A 74 -24.93 -53.29 31.93
CA THR A 74 -23.85 -52.63 32.68
C THR A 74 -22.74 -53.62 32.99
N ALA A 75 -21.50 -53.31 32.63
CA ALA A 75 -20.31 -53.97 33.18
C ALA A 75 -19.88 -53.23 34.46
N HIS A 76 -20.11 -53.83 35.62
CA HIS A 76 -19.90 -53.19 36.92
C HIS A 76 -18.66 -53.72 37.63
N PHE A 77 -17.63 -52.89 37.73
CA PHE A 77 -16.40 -53.16 38.45
C PHE A 77 -16.49 -52.66 39.89
N SER A 78 -16.15 -53.53 40.85
CA SER A 78 -16.24 -53.19 42.27
C SER A 78 -15.17 -53.88 43.14
N HIS A 79 -14.78 -53.20 44.22
CA HIS A 79 -13.84 -53.68 45.22
C HIS A 79 -14.37 -53.39 46.63
N ASN A 80 -14.52 -54.43 47.45
CA ASN A 80 -14.99 -54.34 48.83
C ASN A 80 -13.88 -54.63 49.86
N GLY A 81 -12.61 -54.67 49.42
CA GLY A 81 -11.47 -54.90 50.31
C GLY A 81 -10.97 -53.61 50.97
N SER A 82 -10.00 -53.75 51.88
CA SER A 82 -9.39 -52.63 52.59
C SER A 82 -8.21 -51.98 51.85
N GLN A 83 -7.77 -52.56 50.72
CA GLN A 83 -6.67 -52.02 49.94
C GLN A 83 -7.17 -50.87 49.07
N ASN A 84 -6.38 -49.80 48.99
CA ASN A 84 -6.69 -48.68 48.11
C ASN A 84 -6.24 -49.03 46.68
N ILE A 85 -7.21 -49.11 45.77
CA ILE A 85 -6.98 -49.39 44.35
C ILE A 85 -6.98 -48.05 43.62
N SER A 86 -5.87 -47.76 42.93
CA SER A 86 -5.71 -46.56 42.11
C SER A 86 -5.93 -46.84 40.63
N ASN A 87 -5.70 -48.07 40.16
CA ASN A 87 -5.85 -48.44 38.75
C ASN A 87 -6.61 -49.76 38.59
N VAL A 88 -7.62 -49.78 37.73
CA VAL A 88 -8.29 -50.98 37.22
C VAL A 88 -7.83 -51.21 35.79
N ILE A 89 -7.03 -52.26 35.57
CA ILE A 89 -6.38 -52.54 34.30
C ILE A 89 -7.05 -53.76 33.68
N SER A 90 -7.88 -53.51 32.67
CA SER A 90 -8.66 -54.52 31.95
C SER A 90 -8.09 -54.74 30.56
N ARG A 91 -7.57 -55.93 30.29
CA ARG A 91 -7.09 -56.29 28.93
C ARG A 91 -7.97 -57.33 28.26
N VAL A 92 -8.04 -57.26 26.93
CA VAL A 92 -8.68 -58.24 26.04
C VAL A 92 -7.58 -58.99 25.27
N THR A 93 -7.66 -60.31 25.32
CA THR A 93 -6.64 -61.24 24.79
C THR A 93 -7.11 -62.02 23.56
N GLY A 94 -8.41 -61.99 23.27
CA GLY A 94 -8.99 -62.58 22.06
C GLY A 94 -8.78 -61.71 20.83
N ASN A 95 -9.46 -62.07 19.74
CA ASN A 95 -9.28 -61.45 18.41
C ASN A 95 -10.44 -60.52 18.00
N ASN A 96 -11.44 -60.34 18.87
CA ASN A 96 -12.60 -59.51 18.57
C ASN A 96 -12.43 -58.09 19.13
N PRO A 97 -12.90 -57.06 18.40
CA PRO A 97 -13.00 -55.71 18.95
C PRO A 97 -14.01 -55.67 20.11
N SER A 98 -13.85 -54.69 21.00
CA SER A 98 -14.78 -54.44 22.10
C SER A 98 -15.95 -53.60 21.61
N GLU A 99 -17.16 -54.17 21.57
CA GLU A 99 -18.38 -53.48 21.18
C GLU A 99 -19.16 -53.03 22.43
N ILE A 100 -19.17 -51.73 22.70
CA ILE A 100 -19.76 -51.12 23.90
C ILE A 100 -20.99 -50.31 23.48
N TYR A 101 -22.18 -50.86 23.74
CA TYR A 101 -23.47 -50.18 23.58
C TYR A 101 -24.15 -49.88 24.93
N GLY A 102 -23.64 -50.45 26.03
CA GLY A 102 -24.14 -50.24 27.39
C GLY A 102 -23.20 -49.42 28.28
N THR A 103 -23.35 -49.55 29.60
CA THR A 103 -22.58 -48.79 30.58
C THR A 103 -21.35 -49.56 31.05
N ILE A 104 -20.18 -48.90 31.08
CA ILE A 104 -19.03 -49.35 31.88
C ILE A 104 -19.07 -48.57 33.19
N LYS A 105 -19.21 -49.28 34.32
CA LYS A 105 -19.31 -48.69 35.65
C LYS A 105 -18.17 -49.16 36.54
N SER A 106 -17.50 -48.24 37.23
CA SER A 106 -16.52 -48.56 38.29
C SER A 106 -16.89 -47.84 39.58
N SER A 107 -17.31 -48.61 40.58
CA SER A 107 -17.64 -48.09 41.92
C SER A 107 -16.43 -48.04 42.85
N ILE A 108 -15.22 -48.24 42.32
CA ILE A 108 -13.96 -48.19 43.09
C ILE A 108 -13.53 -46.71 43.21
N PRO A 109 -13.53 -46.12 44.41
CA PRO A 109 -13.40 -44.67 44.57
C PRO A 109 -12.08 -44.10 44.02
N GLY A 110 -12.18 -43.19 43.04
CA GLY A 110 -11.05 -42.45 42.48
C GLY A 110 -10.06 -43.31 41.69
N ALA A 111 -10.42 -44.54 41.34
CA ALA A 111 -9.55 -45.42 40.57
C ALA A 111 -9.67 -45.11 39.06
N ASP A 112 -8.52 -44.97 38.40
CA ASP A 112 -8.43 -44.89 36.96
C ASP A 112 -8.76 -46.24 36.32
N PHE A 113 -9.37 -46.21 35.15
CA PHE A 113 -9.81 -47.41 34.44
C PHE A 113 -9.17 -47.49 33.06
N TYR A 114 -8.50 -48.61 32.78
CA TYR A 114 -7.80 -48.89 31.53
C TYR A 114 -8.48 -50.06 30.83
N LEU A 115 -8.91 -49.85 29.59
CA LEU A 115 -9.41 -50.88 28.67
C LEU A 115 -8.41 -51.04 27.51
N LEU A 116 -7.76 -52.19 27.43
CA LEU A 116 -6.80 -52.51 26.37
C LEU A 116 -7.37 -53.59 25.45
N ASN A 117 -7.61 -53.27 24.19
CA ASN A 117 -8.00 -54.24 23.16
C ASN A 117 -7.33 -53.92 21.82
N PRO A 118 -6.27 -54.66 21.42
CA PRO A 118 -5.55 -54.40 20.17
C PRO A 118 -6.39 -54.49 18.89
N ASN A 119 -7.53 -55.18 18.94
CA ASN A 119 -8.39 -55.40 17.77
C ASN A 119 -9.36 -54.24 17.51
N GLY A 120 -9.48 -53.29 18.43
CA GLY A 120 -10.36 -52.14 18.29
C GLY A 120 -11.37 -51.98 19.43
N VAL A 121 -11.92 -50.78 19.55
CA VAL A 121 -12.96 -50.43 20.53
C VAL A 121 -14.03 -49.57 19.86
N LEU A 122 -15.28 -50.03 19.88
CA LEU A 122 -16.45 -49.30 19.39
C LEU A 122 -17.34 -48.90 20.56
N PHE A 123 -17.64 -47.61 20.69
CA PHE A 123 -18.68 -47.06 21.55
C PHE A 123 -19.88 -46.68 20.70
N GLY A 124 -20.91 -47.53 20.69
CA GLY A 124 -22.12 -47.32 19.90
C GLY A 124 -23.21 -46.54 20.62
N GLU A 125 -24.37 -46.43 19.97
CA GLU A 125 -25.54 -45.73 20.50
C GLU A 125 -25.96 -46.33 21.86
N GLY A 126 -25.99 -45.48 22.90
CA GLY A 126 -26.31 -45.87 24.28
C GLY A 126 -25.10 -46.15 25.18
N ALA A 127 -23.89 -46.18 24.64
CA ALA A 127 -22.67 -46.37 25.43
C ALA A 127 -22.51 -45.25 26.47
N SER A 128 -22.12 -45.59 27.70
CA SER A 128 -21.90 -44.60 28.76
C SER A 128 -20.82 -45.04 29.74
N LEU A 129 -20.20 -44.06 30.40
CA LEU A 129 -19.18 -44.26 31.42
C LEU A 129 -19.70 -43.77 32.76
N ASP A 130 -19.67 -44.62 33.78
CA ASP A 130 -19.94 -44.30 35.19
C ASP A 130 -18.70 -44.66 36.01
N ILE A 131 -17.66 -43.85 35.86
CA ILE A 131 -16.32 -44.12 36.39
C ILE A 131 -15.93 -42.94 37.29
N THR A 132 -15.42 -43.25 38.48
CA THR A 132 -15.11 -42.22 39.47
C THR A 132 -13.75 -41.55 39.30
N GLY A 133 -12.79 -42.20 38.63
CA GLY A 133 -11.51 -41.63 38.20
C GLY A 133 -11.43 -41.41 36.68
N SER A 134 -10.21 -41.42 36.13
CA SER A 134 -9.97 -41.23 34.70
C SER A 134 -10.19 -42.52 33.88
N PHE A 135 -10.46 -42.38 32.58
CA PHE A 135 -10.69 -43.51 31.67
C PHE A 135 -9.74 -43.50 30.48
N TYR A 136 -9.14 -44.65 30.21
CA TYR A 136 -8.22 -44.89 29.10
C TYR A 136 -8.74 -46.07 28.28
N ALA A 137 -9.05 -45.84 27.00
CA ALA A 137 -9.31 -46.90 26.04
C ALA A 137 -8.17 -46.93 25.02
N THR A 138 -7.58 -48.10 24.81
CA THR A 138 -6.45 -48.24 23.90
C THR A 138 -6.46 -49.51 23.09
N THR A 139 -5.88 -49.43 21.88
CA THR A 139 -5.61 -50.59 21.01
C THR A 139 -4.12 -50.95 20.95
N ALA A 140 -3.36 -50.50 21.94
CA ALA A 140 -1.98 -50.87 22.13
C ALA A 140 -1.81 -52.38 22.40
N ASN A 141 -0.67 -52.91 21.96
CA ASN A 141 -0.29 -54.32 22.15
C ASN A 141 0.25 -54.60 23.55
N TYR A 142 0.76 -53.59 24.25
CA TYR A 142 1.19 -53.69 25.64
C TYR A 142 1.05 -52.35 26.36
N ILE A 143 1.16 -52.41 27.69
CA ILE A 143 1.27 -51.25 28.57
C ILE A 143 2.52 -51.40 29.44
N ASP A 144 3.32 -50.35 29.51
CA ASP A 144 4.49 -50.26 30.39
C ASP A 144 4.14 -49.52 31.68
N PHE A 145 4.93 -49.79 32.71
CA PHE A 145 4.77 -49.26 34.05
C PHE A 145 6.03 -48.52 34.50
N SER A 146 5.88 -47.63 35.49
CA SER A 146 6.96 -46.73 35.92
C SER A 146 8.18 -47.40 36.56
N ASP A 147 8.12 -48.70 36.85
CA ASP A 147 9.26 -49.52 37.28
C ASP A 147 9.97 -50.25 36.13
N GLY A 148 9.54 -50.01 34.88
CA GLY A 148 10.03 -50.67 33.68
C GLY A 148 9.39 -52.04 33.42
N TYR A 149 8.38 -52.43 34.19
CA TYR A 149 7.62 -53.65 33.89
C TYR A 149 6.74 -53.45 32.65
N ARG A 150 6.65 -54.48 31.80
CA ARG A 150 5.80 -54.53 30.60
C ARG A 150 4.70 -55.57 30.74
N MET A 151 3.47 -55.22 30.40
CA MET A 151 2.34 -56.14 30.32
C MET A 151 1.78 -56.19 28.90
N ASP A 152 2.02 -57.31 28.21
CA ASP A 152 1.42 -57.60 26.91
C ASP A 152 -0.08 -57.90 27.02
N THR A 153 -0.85 -57.57 25.97
CA THR A 153 -2.24 -58.00 25.83
C THR A 153 -2.36 -59.47 25.44
N ALA A 154 -1.33 -60.04 24.81
CA ALA A 154 -1.27 -61.47 24.50
C ALA A 154 -1.19 -62.31 25.79
N VAL A 155 -1.85 -63.47 25.78
CA VAL A 155 -1.87 -64.39 26.94
C VAL A 155 -0.45 -64.86 27.26
N ASN A 156 0.01 -64.59 28.49
CA ASN A 156 1.24 -65.14 29.04
C ASN A 156 0.95 -65.94 30.32
N PRO A 157 1.14 -67.28 30.33
CA PRO A 157 0.84 -68.11 31.49
C PRO A 157 1.79 -67.90 32.68
N ASN A 158 2.93 -67.22 32.50
CA ASN A 158 3.90 -66.91 33.57
C ASN A 158 3.92 -65.43 33.95
N MET A 159 2.79 -64.73 33.77
CA MET A 159 2.70 -63.29 34.00
C MET A 159 3.02 -62.90 35.45
N SER A 160 3.96 -61.96 35.61
CA SER A 160 4.17 -61.23 36.86
C SER A 160 3.19 -60.06 36.93
N PHE A 161 3.04 -59.45 38.10
CA PHE A 161 2.20 -58.27 38.26
C PHE A 161 2.98 -57.23 39.03
N THR A 162 2.84 -55.96 38.68
CA THR A 162 3.53 -54.84 39.34
C THR A 162 2.56 -53.98 40.15
N SER A 163 3.11 -53.31 41.16
CA SER A 163 2.44 -52.26 41.92
C SER A 163 2.74 -50.85 41.39
N ALA A 164 3.65 -50.71 40.42
CA ALA A 164 3.98 -49.44 39.78
C ALA A 164 2.79 -48.93 38.94
N ALA A 165 2.70 -47.62 38.72
CA ALA A 165 1.61 -47.04 37.93
C ALA A 165 1.83 -47.26 36.42
N PRO A 166 0.77 -47.40 35.62
CA PRO A 166 0.88 -47.36 34.17
C PRO A 166 1.59 -46.08 33.69
N SER A 167 2.41 -46.20 32.66
CA SER A 167 3.17 -45.07 32.12
C SER A 167 3.05 -44.90 30.61
N GLU A 168 3.02 -45.98 29.83
CA GLU A 168 3.16 -45.89 28.36
C GLU A 168 2.34 -46.97 27.65
N PHE A 169 1.87 -46.66 26.43
CA PHE A 169 1.10 -47.58 25.58
C PHE A 169 1.89 -47.91 24.33
N GLY A 170 2.19 -49.19 24.10
CA GLY A 170 3.05 -49.60 23.01
C GLY A 170 2.38 -50.39 21.90
N PHE A 171 2.78 -50.08 20.68
CA PHE A 171 2.24 -50.64 19.45
C PHE A 171 3.33 -51.43 18.73
N THR A 172 3.02 -52.68 18.41
CA THR A 172 3.89 -53.57 17.62
C THR A 172 3.33 -53.84 16.23
N SER A 173 2.05 -53.54 16.00
CA SER A 173 1.36 -53.66 14.72
C SER A 173 1.63 -52.45 13.81
N THR A 174 1.65 -52.69 12.49
CA THR A 174 1.60 -51.63 11.48
C THR A 174 0.18 -51.20 11.10
N SER A 175 -0.83 -51.79 11.73
CA SER A 175 -2.23 -51.44 11.58
C SER A 175 -2.93 -51.68 12.92
N PRO A 176 -2.74 -50.79 13.91
CA PRO A 176 -3.45 -50.87 15.18
C PRO A 176 -4.97 -50.88 14.98
N GLY A 177 -5.72 -51.51 15.87
CA GLY A 177 -7.18 -51.52 15.80
C GLY A 177 -7.79 -50.13 15.94
N ASN A 178 -8.92 -49.89 15.30
CA ASN A 178 -9.58 -48.58 15.29
C ASN A 178 -10.32 -48.28 16.60
N ILE A 179 -10.54 -47.00 16.87
CA ILE A 179 -11.44 -46.54 17.93
C ILE A 179 -12.61 -45.77 17.29
N GLU A 180 -13.83 -46.17 17.58
CA GLU A 180 -15.04 -45.55 17.02
C GLU A 180 -15.99 -45.10 18.13
N VAL A 181 -16.55 -43.90 18.01
CA VAL A 181 -17.55 -43.36 18.93
C VAL A 181 -18.73 -42.82 18.11
N ASN A 182 -19.84 -43.54 18.12
CA ASN A 182 -20.94 -43.35 17.17
C ASN A 182 -22.25 -43.07 17.91
N GLY A 183 -22.87 -41.91 17.67
CA GLY A 183 -24.22 -41.58 18.13
C GLY A 183 -24.40 -41.54 19.65
N THR A 184 -23.33 -41.30 20.42
CA THR A 184 -23.37 -41.38 21.88
C THR A 184 -22.62 -40.24 22.57
N LYS A 185 -22.82 -40.11 23.88
CA LYS A 185 -22.10 -39.17 24.74
C LYS A 185 -21.27 -39.92 25.77
N LEU A 186 -19.94 -39.84 25.63
CA LEU A 186 -19.00 -40.32 26.64
C LEU A 186 -18.64 -39.15 27.57
N SER A 187 -18.95 -39.29 28.86
CA SER A 187 -18.65 -38.26 29.85
C SER A 187 -18.13 -38.84 31.16
N LEU A 188 -17.26 -38.08 31.82
CA LEU A 188 -16.69 -38.39 33.13
C LEU A 188 -17.00 -37.27 34.13
N ASN A 189 -16.58 -37.48 35.38
CA ASN A 189 -16.64 -36.46 36.43
C ASN A 189 -15.75 -35.25 36.11
N ASN A 190 -16.04 -34.12 36.76
CA ASN A 190 -15.32 -32.86 36.58
C ASN A 190 -13.84 -33.01 36.97
N GLY A 191 -12.92 -32.58 36.11
CA GLY A 191 -11.47 -32.63 36.37
C GLY A 191 -10.78 -33.95 36.01
N GLU A 192 -11.53 -34.98 35.62
CA GLU A 192 -10.96 -36.28 35.22
C GLU A 192 -10.37 -36.26 33.80
N SER A 193 -9.73 -37.37 33.39
CA SER A 193 -9.17 -37.53 32.05
C SER A 193 -9.88 -38.60 31.24
N LEU A 194 -10.16 -38.34 29.97
CA LEU A 194 -10.63 -39.30 28.97
C LEU A 194 -9.58 -39.43 27.86
N SER A 195 -8.97 -40.60 27.73
CA SER A 195 -7.95 -40.86 26.72
C SER A 195 -8.36 -41.97 25.76
N LEU A 196 -8.36 -41.68 24.46
CA LEU A 196 -8.55 -42.66 23.38
C LEU A 196 -7.25 -42.76 22.59
N ILE A 197 -6.57 -43.91 22.67
CA ILE A 197 -5.20 -44.10 22.18
C ILE A 197 -5.13 -45.38 21.33
N GLY A 198 -5.16 -45.28 20.01
CA GLY A 198 -5.29 -46.48 19.17
C GLY A 198 -4.91 -46.26 17.71
N GLY A 199 -5.53 -47.03 16.82
CA GLY A 199 -5.48 -46.84 15.37
C GLY A 199 -6.30 -45.62 14.93
N ASP A 200 -6.80 -45.66 13.71
CA ASP A 200 -7.68 -44.61 13.19
C ASP A 200 -8.86 -44.39 14.15
N THR A 201 -9.16 -43.13 14.43
CA THR A 201 -10.19 -42.74 15.40
C THR A 201 -11.31 -41.98 14.71
N THR A 202 -12.54 -42.48 14.80
CA THR A 202 -13.73 -41.81 14.25
C THR A 202 -14.69 -41.44 15.37
N ILE A 203 -15.14 -40.18 15.38
CA ILE A 203 -16.20 -39.67 16.24
C ILE A 203 -17.32 -39.18 15.31
N ASP A 204 -18.44 -39.89 15.31
CA ASP A 204 -19.56 -39.66 14.39
C ASP A 204 -20.84 -39.37 15.18
N ASP A 205 -21.40 -38.16 15.02
CA ASP A 205 -22.61 -37.70 15.73
C ASP A 205 -22.55 -37.96 17.25
N ALA A 206 -21.35 -37.82 17.82
CA ALA A 206 -21.04 -38.19 19.19
C ALA A 206 -20.38 -37.05 19.96
N THR A 207 -20.47 -37.11 21.29
CA THR A 207 -19.88 -36.12 22.20
C THR A 207 -18.92 -36.76 23.18
N LEU A 208 -17.67 -36.28 23.21
CA LEU A 208 -16.72 -36.53 24.29
C LEU A 208 -16.74 -35.32 25.23
N GLN A 209 -17.11 -35.52 26.50
CA GLN A 209 -17.24 -34.42 27.46
C GLN A 209 -16.61 -34.70 28.82
N VAL A 210 -15.62 -33.88 29.19
CA VAL A 210 -15.03 -33.90 30.54
C VAL A 210 -14.79 -32.46 31.01
N SER A 211 -15.74 -31.91 31.76
CA SER A 211 -15.66 -30.53 32.26
C SER A 211 -14.41 -30.34 33.11
N ASP A 212 -13.67 -29.23 32.89
CA ASP A 212 -12.43 -28.87 33.60
C ASP A 212 -11.32 -29.94 33.58
N GLY A 213 -11.49 -31.00 32.78
CA GLY A 213 -10.61 -32.16 32.74
C GLY A 213 -9.73 -32.19 31.50
N LEU A 214 -9.25 -33.38 31.15
CA LEU A 214 -8.37 -33.62 30.00
C LEU A 214 -9.04 -34.58 29.01
N ILE A 215 -9.03 -34.24 27.72
CA ILE A 215 -9.32 -35.20 26.65
C ILE A 215 -8.07 -35.39 25.79
N ASN A 216 -7.60 -36.63 25.69
CA ASN A 216 -6.48 -37.03 24.84
C ASN A 216 -6.97 -37.90 23.70
N LEU A 217 -6.65 -37.53 22.46
CA LEU A 217 -6.77 -38.40 21.30
C LEU A 217 -5.38 -38.63 20.71
N ALA A 218 -4.97 -39.90 20.60
CA ALA A 218 -3.73 -40.27 19.95
C ALA A 218 -3.97 -41.42 18.99
N SER A 219 -3.67 -41.19 17.71
CA SER A 219 -3.88 -42.18 16.65
C SER A 219 -2.55 -42.61 16.02
N ALA A 220 -2.32 -43.91 15.95
CA ALA A 220 -1.12 -44.57 15.50
C ALA A 220 -1.41 -45.46 14.28
N ALA A 221 -0.55 -45.41 13.26
CA ALA A 221 -0.63 -46.26 12.06
C ALA A 221 0.65 -47.08 11.85
N SER A 222 1.50 -47.18 12.86
CA SER A 222 2.75 -47.94 12.82
C SER A 222 3.17 -48.38 14.23
N ALA A 223 4.26 -49.15 14.33
CA ALA A 223 4.84 -49.49 15.62
C ALA A 223 5.50 -48.25 16.27
N GLY A 224 5.42 -48.16 17.60
CA GLY A 224 5.88 -47.03 18.39
C GLY A 224 5.24 -47.00 19.78
N GLU A 225 5.52 -45.97 20.56
CA GLU A 225 5.06 -45.83 21.94
C GLU A 225 4.39 -44.46 22.18
N VAL A 226 3.25 -44.48 22.87
CA VAL A 226 2.51 -43.28 23.28
C VAL A 226 2.72 -43.08 24.77
N LEU A 227 3.26 -41.91 25.13
CA LEU A 227 3.51 -41.51 26.50
C LEU A 227 2.52 -40.41 26.89
N PRO A 228 1.35 -40.76 27.48
CA PRO A 228 0.42 -39.77 28.00
C PRO A 228 1.00 -39.13 29.26
N SER A 229 0.85 -37.82 29.38
CA SER A 229 1.18 -37.08 30.59
C SER A 229 0.06 -36.12 30.94
N ALA A 230 0.09 -35.55 32.14
CA ALA A 230 -0.87 -34.53 32.56
C ALA A 230 -0.82 -33.27 31.67
N SER A 231 0.30 -33.01 30.99
CA SER A 231 0.52 -31.80 30.18
C SER A 231 0.44 -31.99 28.67
N ASP A 232 0.77 -33.18 28.18
CA ASP A 232 0.97 -33.46 26.76
C ASP A 232 0.88 -34.97 26.48
N VAL A 233 0.73 -35.35 25.21
CA VAL A 233 0.85 -36.73 24.72
C VAL A 233 2.00 -36.79 23.74
N LYS A 234 3.03 -37.56 24.07
CA LYS A 234 4.19 -37.77 23.19
C LYS A 234 3.99 -39.02 22.35
N MET A 235 4.34 -38.91 21.07
CA MET A 235 4.36 -40.00 20.11
C MET A 235 5.82 -40.33 19.80
N GLU A 236 6.33 -41.45 20.30
CA GLU A 236 7.73 -41.86 20.16
C GLU A 236 7.85 -43.04 19.18
N ASP A 237 8.90 -43.02 18.34
CA ASP A 237 9.27 -44.06 17.37
C ASP A 237 8.27 -44.43 16.26
N PHE A 238 7.13 -43.73 16.15
CA PHE A 238 6.18 -43.94 15.05
C PHE A 238 6.72 -43.44 13.70
N GLY A 239 6.66 -44.31 12.69
CA GLY A 239 6.90 -43.94 11.29
C GLY A 239 5.71 -43.25 10.62
N GLN A 240 4.49 -43.61 11.04
CA GLN A 240 3.20 -43.06 10.59
C GLN A 240 2.19 -43.02 11.74
N LEU A 241 1.44 -41.93 11.81
CA LEU A 241 0.30 -41.76 12.72
C LEU A 241 -1.01 -41.98 11.96
N GLY A 242 -2.05 -42.42 12.68
CA GLY A 242 -3.37 -42.72 12.11
C GLY A 242 -4.30 -41.50 12.09
N ASP A 243 -5.38 -41.59 11.33
CA ASP A 243 -6.27 -40.46 11.07
C ASP A 243 -7.34 -40.29 12.17
N ILE A 244 -7.74 -39.04 12.39
CA ILE A 244 -8.77 -38.67 13.36
C ILE A 244 -9.88 -37.89 12.63
N ASP A 245 -11.08 -38.47 12.58
CA ASP A 245 -12.24 -37.91 11.91
C ASP A 245 -13.33 -37.52 12.93
N LEU A 246 -13.75 -36.25 12.90
CA LEU A 246 -14.92 -35.73 13.61
C LEU A 246 -15.97 -35.34 12.58
N ILE A 247 -17.10 -36.05 12.54
CA ILE A 247 -18.12 -35.90 11.50
C ILE A 247 -19.54 -35.82 12.08
N ASN A 248 -20.47 -35.29 11.27
CA ASN A 248 -21.91 -35.25 11.52
C ASN A 248 -22.30 -34.71 12.91
N ASN A 249 -21.81 -33.54 13.32
CA ASN A 249 -22.03 -32.92 14.64
C ASN A 249 -21.19 -33.48 15.79
N ALA A 250 -20.11 -34.21 15.50
CA ALA A 250 -19.17 -34.63 16.53
C ALA A 250 -18.66 -33.45 17.38
N ARG A 251 -18.53 -33.68 18.69
CA ARG A 251 -18.14 -32.67 19.66
C ARG A 251 -17.12 -33.20 20.66
N ILE A 252 -16.02 -32.47 20.84
CA ILE A 252 -15.10 -32.63 21.96
C ILE A 252 -15.22 -31.39 22.84
N ASP A 253 -15.55 -31.58 24.12
CA ASP A 253 -15.89 -30.46 25.01
C ASP A 253 -15.34 -30.66 26.43
N VAL A 254 -14.38 -29.82 26.79
CA VAL A 254 -13.85 -29.73 28.17
C VAL A 254 -14.26 -28.44 28.88
N SER A 255 -15.26 -27.75 28.34
CA SER A 255 -15.70 -26.43 28.82
C SER A 255 -16.36 -26.54 30.18
N GLY A 256 -15.77 -25.89 31.18
CA GLY A 256 -16.21 -25.96 32.57
C GLY A 256 -15.97 -24.65 33.32
N ASN A 257 -15.80 -24.72 34.63
CA ASN A 257 -15.54 -23.55 35.44
C ASN A 257 -14.17 -22.91 35.14
N SER A 258 -13.17 -23.73 34.91
CA SER A 258 -11.79 -23.33 34.57
C SER A 258 -11.46 -23.49 33.09
N GLY A 259 -12.21 -24.32 32.38
CA GLY A 259 -11.84 -24.79 31.04
C GLY A 259 -10.77 -25.88 31.18
N GLY A 260 -10.99 -27.03 30.52
CA GLY A 260 -10.04 -28.14 30.55
C GLY A 260 -8.93 -28.04 29.52
N ARG A 261 -8.35 -29.18 29.18
CA ARG A 261 -7.31 -29.34 28.15
C ARG A 261 -7.76 -30.35 27.10
N ILE A 262 -7.44 -30.07 25.83
CA ILE A 262 -7.61 -31.03 24.74
C ILE A 262 -6.26 -31.22 24.04
N VAL A 263 -5.80 -32.47 23.95
CA VAL A 263 -4.58 -32.85 23.23
C VAL A 263 -4.93 -33.83 22.13
N ILE A 264 -4.55 -33.52 20.89
CA ILE A 264 -4.79 -34.38 19.72
C ILE A 264 -3.47 -34.63 19.00
N ARG A 265 -3.16 -35.92 18.75
CA ARG A 265 -1.99 -36.39 18.03
C ARG A 265 -2.41 -37.40 16.96
N GLY A 266 -2.09 -37.16 15.69
CA GLY A 266 -2.51 -38.05 14.59
C GLY A 266 -1.77 -37.82 13.27
N GLY A 267 -2.11 -38.61 12.26
CA GLY A 267 -1.67 -38.47 10.87
C GLY A 267 -2.35 -37.24 10.25
N SER A 268 -3.67 -37.30 10.15
CA SER A 268 -4.53 -36.17 9.82
C SER A 268 -5.66 -35.97 10.82
N LEU A 269 -6.15 -34.73 10.94
CA LEU A 269 -7.36 -34.38 11.66
C LEU A 269 -8.36 -33.73 10.71
N LYS A 270 -9.57 -34.28 10.63
CA LYS A 270 -10.67 -33.69 9.86
C LYS A 270 -11.85 -33.37 10.76
N LEU A 271 -12.34 -32.13 10.68
CA LEU A 271 -13.61 -31.71 11.25
C LEU A 271 -14.56 -31.41 10.10
N ASN A 272 -15.68 -32.14 10.04
CA ASN A 272 -16.76 -31.84 9.12
C ASN A 272 -18.04 -31.60 9.91
N HIS A 273 -18.56 -30.37 9.84
CA HIS A 273 -19.72 -29.95 10.63
C HIS A 273 -19.60 -30.32 12.12
N SER A 274 -18.42 -30.09 12.72
CA SER A 274 -18.06 -30.60 14.05
C SER A 274 -17.33 -29.56 14.90
N SER A 275 -17.16 -29.81 16.21
CA SER A 275 -16.60 -28.81 17.13
C SER A 275 -15.67 -29.33 18.22
N ILE A 276 -14.65 -28.54 18.55
CA ILE A 276 -13.71 -28.75 19.67
C ILE A 276 -13.73 -27.52 20.57
N LYS A 277 -13.96 -27.69 21.89
CA LYS A 277 -14.21 -26.56 22.80
C LYS A 277 -13.54 -26.69 24.16
N SER A 278 -12.98 -25.58 24.63
CA SER A 278 -12.33 -25.45 25.95
C SER A 278 -12.77 -24.19 26.70
N ASP A 279 -14.05 -23.83 26.62
CA ASP A 279 -14.54 -22.54 27.13
C ASP A 279 -14.62 -22.48 28.68
N ILE A 280 -14.30 -21.32 29.25
CA ILE A 280 -14.43 -21.01 30.68
C ILE A 280 -15.83 -20.43 30.94
N LYS A 281 -16.58 -21.01 31.89
CA LYS A 281 -18.00 -20.65 32.17
C LYS A 281 -18.24 -19.92 33.51
N LEU A 282 -17.21 -19.74 34.36
CA LEU A 282 -17.41 -19.20 35.71
C LEU A 282 -17.93 -17.77 35.76
N ARG A 283 -18.85 -17.53 36.70
CA ARG A 283 -19.27 -16.20 37.16
C ARG A 283 -18.66 -15.92 38.54
N GLY A 284 -17.69 -15.02 38.66
CA GLY A 284 -17.19 -14.54 39.97
C GLY A 284 -15.73 -14.83 40.33
N SER A 285 -15.32 -14.30 41.50
CA SER A 285 -13.95 -13.92 41.93
C SER A 285 -12.96 -15.05 42.25
N GLY A 286 -12.71 -15.96 41.32
CA GLY A 286 -11.55 -16.86 41.38
C GLY A 286 -10.34 -16.25 40.68
N SER A 287 -9.50 -15.49 41.39
CA SER A 287 -8.17 -15.09 40.89
C SER A 287 -7.27 -16.33 40.82
N ASN A 288 -6.73 -16.64 39.62
CA ASN A 288 -5.79 -17.74 39.27
C ASN A 288 -6.38 -18.95 38.54
N ILE A 289 -7.48 -18.78 37.80
CA ILE A 289 -8.04 -19.85 36.96
C ILE A 289 -7.45 -19.73 35.55
N HIS A 290 -6.83 -20.80 35.05
CA HIS A 290 -6.27 -20.88 33.70
C HIS A 290 -6.93 -22.02 32.94
N SER A 291 -7.44 -21.79 31.71
CA SER A 291 -7.70 -22.91 30.80
C SER A 291 -6.36 -23.46 30.33
N ASP A 292 -6.27 -24.77 30.14
CA ASP A 292 -5.00 -25.47 29.96
C ASP A 292 -4.63 -25.72 28.48
N SER A 293 -5.28 -24.98 27.56
CA SER A 293 -5.15 -24.93 26.07
C SER A 293 -5.76 -26.07 25.26
N ILE A 294 -6.05 -25.77 23.99
CA ILE A 294 -6.29 -26.76 22.92
C ILE A 294 -4.98 -26.92 22.13
N ASN A 295 -4.40 -28.12 22.12
CA ASN A 295 -3.14 -28.41 21.45
C ASN A 295 -3.29 -29.58 20.46
N ILE A 296 -3.22 -29.28 19.17
CA ILE A 296 -3.40 -30.23 18.08
C ILE A 296 -2.12 -30.29 17.26
N ALA A 297 -1.57 -31.50 17.11
CA ALA A 297 -0.42 -31.74 16.26
C ALA A 297 -0.67 -32.95 15.36
N THR A 298 -0.52 -32.78 14.04
CA THR A 298 -0.67 -33.86 13.06
C THR A 298 0.52 -33.95 12.11
N GLN A 299 0.77 -35.11 11.52
CA GLN A 299 1.87 -35.29 10.57
C GLN A 299 1.57 -34.66 9.20
N ALA A 300 0.33 -34.76 8.72
CA ALA A 300 -0.04 -34.43 7.35
C ALA A 300 -0.97 -33.22 7.27
N THR A 301 -2.21 -33.33 7.79
CA THR A 301 -3.19 -32.25 7.63
C THR A 301 -4.03 -31.98 8.88
N ILE A 302 -4.49 -30.73 9.03
CA ILE A 302 -5.63 -30.34 9.85
C ILE A 302 -6.63 -29.65 8.91
N HIS A 303 -7.84 -30.19 8.79
CA HIS A 303 -8.86 -29.67 7.87
C HIS A 303 -10.17 -29.42 8.61
N LEU A 304 -10.60 -28.16 8.65
CA LEU A 304 -11.91 -27.75 9.16
C LEU A 304 -12.81 -27.38 7.98
N ASP A 305 -13.96 -28.03 7.89
CA ASP A 305 -14.90 -27.87 6.77
C ASP A 305 -16.36 -27.82 7.26
N ASN A 306 -17.26 -27.29 6.42
CA ASN A 306 -18.71 -27.25 6.65
C ASN A 306 -19.12 -26.60 7.98
N LYS A 307 -18.62 -25.38 8.24
CA LYS A 307 -18.85 -24.61 9.48
C LYS A 307 -18.35 -25.32 10.74
N SER A 308 -17.22 -26.01 10.65
CA SER A 308 -16.57 -26.61 11.82
C SER A 308 -15.93 -25.54 12.70
N SER A 309 -15.73 -25.85 13.98
CA SER A 309 -15.23 -24.88 14.96
C SER A 309 -14.22 -25.41 15.96
N ILE A 310 -13.20 -24.61 16.26
CA ILE A 310 -12.30 -24.79 17.41
C ILE A 310 -12.37 -23.52 18.25
N THR A 311 -12.79 -23.63 19.51
CA THR A 311 -13.02 -22.44 20.37
C THR A 311 -12.41 -22.57 21.76
N ASP A 312 -11.80 -21.49 22.22
CA ASP A 312 -11.30 -21.31 23.59
C ASP A 312 -11.74 -19.93 24.11
N THR A 313 -12.91 -19.90 24.77
CA THR A 313 -13.57 -18.63 25.13
C THR A 313 -13.57 -18.39 26.65
N VAL A 314 -13.18 -17.20 27.08
CA VAL A 314 -13.43 -16.69 28.44
C VAL A 314 -14.88 -16.21 28.55
N GLY A 315 -15.68 -16.84 29.41
CA GLY A 315 -17.10 -16.55 29.62
C GLY A 315 -17.39 -15.21 30.32
N PHE A 316 -18.68 -14.84 30.31
CA PHE A 316 -19.18 -13.63 30.98
C PHE A 316 -18.84 -13.62 32.49
N TYR A 317 -18.35 -12.48 33.00
CA TYR A 317 -17.99 -12.29 34.42
C TYR A 317 -16.82 -13.16 34.93
N ALA A 318 -16.09 -13.84 34.05
CA ALA A 318 -14.91 -14.60 34.43
C ALA A 318 -13.71 -13.67 34.66
N LYS A 319 -12.91 -13.96 35.71
CA LYS A 319 -11.60 -13.34 35.98
C LYS A 319 -10.48 -14.37 35.75
N ALA A 320 -10.54 -15.06 34.61
CA ALA A 320 -9.72 -16.22 34.28
C ALA A 320 -9.02 -16.02 32.94
N ASN A 321 -7.89 -16.66 32.76
CA ASN A 321 -7.09 -16.52 31.54
C ASN A 321 -7.13 -17.83 30.74
N THR A 322 -7.22 -17.79 29.41
CA THR A 322 -7.04 -19.00 28.59
C THR A 322 -5.62 -19.07 28.04
N LYS A 323 -5.11 -20.28 27.80
CA LYS A 323 -3.79 -20.48 27.16
C LYS A 323 -3.86 -20.49 25.63
N GLY A 324 -5.05 -20.51 25.03
CA GLY A 324 -5.25 -20.36 23.60
C GLY A 324 -5.31 -21.69 22.83
N ILE A 325 -5.20 -21.57 21.52
CA ILE A 325 -5.30 -22.65 20.55
C ILE A 325 -3.96 -22.77 19.81
N SER A 326 -3.38 -23.97 19.79
CA SER A 326 -2.15 -24.25 19.04
C SER A 326 -2.38 -25.39 18.06
N LEU A 327 -2.15 -25.11 16.77
CA LEU A 327 -2.23 -26.07 15.67
C LEU A 327 -0.85 -26.24 15.03
N SER A 328 -0.40 -27.49 14.91
CA SER A 328 0.84 -27.84 14.21
C SER A 328 0.58 -28.95 13.19
N SER A 329 0.89 -28.72 11.92
CA SER A 329 0.73 -29.73 10.88
C SER A 329 1.63 -29.45 9.68
N ASN A 330 1.72 -30.36 8.72
CA ASN A 330 2.28 -30.00 7.43
C ASN A 330 1.35 -29.04 6.66
N GLU A 331 0.03 -29.25 6.71
CA GLU A 331 -0.96 -28.38 6.09
C GLU A 331 -2.14 -28.09 7.02
N VAL A 332 -2.58 -26.83 7.08
CA VAL A 332 -3.77 -26.39 7.83
C VAL A 332 -4.76 -25.73 6.86
N THR A 333 -5.96 -26.28 6.75
CA THR A 333 -7.02 -25.77 5.87
C THR A 333 -8.28 -25.46 6.67
N ILE A 334 -8.78 -24.23 6.53
CA ILE A 334 -9.99 -23.74 7.17
C ILE A 334 -10.93 -23.27 6.07
N ASP A 335 -12.00 -24.03 5.83
CA ASP A 335 -12.85 -23.85 4.67
C ASP A 335 -14.36 -23.82 4.99
N ASN A 336 -15.14 -23.30 4.05
CA ASN A 336 -16.60 -23.32 4.01
C ASN A 336 -17.26 -22.80 5.31
N GLY A 337 -16.86 -21.59 5.72
CA GLY A 337 -17.40 -20.91 6.89
C GLY A 337 -16.96 -21.48 8.23
N SER A 338 -15.85 -22.24 8.25
CA SER A 338 -15.28 -22.78 9.49
C SER A 338 -14.52 -21.71 10.27
N LEU A 339 -14.37 -21.94 11.58
CA LEU A 339 -13.83 -20.94 12.50
C LEU A 339 -12.82 -21.50 13.50
N ILE A 340 -11.79 -20.71 13.78
CA ILE A 340 -10.89 -20.87 14.93
C ILE A 340 -10.95 -19.58 15.73
N GLU A 341 -11.39 -19.65 16.98
CA GLU A 341 -11.57 -18.45 17.78
C GLU A 341 -11.07 -18.60 19.22
N SER A 342 -10.25 -17.64 19.66
CA SER A 342 -9.91 -17.41 21.06
C SER A 342 -10.54 -16.08 21.49
N ASN A 343 -11.49 -16.11 22.44
CA ASN A 343 -12.35 -14.95 22.69
C ASN A 343 -12.45 -14.60 24.17
N THR A 344 -12.59 -13.31 24.49
CA THR A 344 -13.06 -12.84 25.80
C THR A 344 -14.45 -12.24 25.67
N ASN A 345 -15.43 -12.76 26.41
CA ASN A 345 -16.80 -12.23 26.40
C ASN A 345 -16.96 -10.95 27.24
N ALA A 346 -18.06 -10.24 27.01
CA ALA A 346 -18.35 -8.99 27.71
C ALA A 346 -18.40 -9.16 29.23
N LEU A 347 -17.99 -8.09 29.95
CA LEU A 347 -17.95 -8.03 31.41
C LEU A 347 -16.97 -9.02 32.08
N SER A 348 -16.13 -9.70 31.31
CA SER A 348 -14.99 -10.47 31.83
C SER A 348 -13.81 -9.55 32.15
N ASP A 349 -13.09 -9.79 33.24
CA ASP A 349 -11.79 -9.16 33.53
C ASP A 349 -10.60 -10.07 33.12
N GLY A 350 -10.86 -11.18 32.41
CA GLY A 350 -9.90 -12.23 32.09
C GLY A 350 -9.27 -12.08 30.70
N THR A 351 -8.07 -12.62 30.50
CA THR A 351 -7.36 -12.57 29.21
C THR A 351 -7.59 -13.84 28.39
N SER A 352 -8.08 -13.74 27.15
CA SER A 352 -8.04 -14.90 26.26
C SER A 352 -6.62 -15.14 25.76
N GLY A 353 -6.26 -16.38 25.52
CA GLY A 353 -5.01 -16.78 24.90
C GLY A 353 -4.98 -16.44 23.42
N GLY A 354 -3.87 -16.76 22.76
CA GLY A 354 -3.69 -16.52 21.33
C GLY A 354 -4.17 -17.67 20.45
N VAL A 355 -4.07 -17.48 19.14
CA VAL A 355 -4.16 -18.55 18.14
C VAL A 355 -2.79 -18.70 17.48
N LEU A 356 -2.17 -19.86 17.63
CA LEU A 356 -0.91 -20.21 17.00
C LEU A 356 -1.15 -21.28 15.92
N ILE A 357 -0.78 -20.98 14.69
CA ILE A 357 -0.79 -21.94 13.57
C ILE A 357 0.65 -22.08 13.08
N SER A 358 1.19 -23.30 13.12
CA SER A 358 2.50 -23.64 12.58
C SER A 358 2.36 -24.70 11.50
N SER A 359 2.73 -24.37 10.26
CA SER A 359 2.64 -25.34 9.17
C SER A 359 3.64 -25.14 8.03
N ASN A 360 3.63 -26.00 7.01
CA ASN A 360 4.24 -25.65 5.74
C ASN A 360 3.28 -24.79 4.90
N THR A 361 1.99 -25.13 4.88
CA THR A 361 0.98 -24.38 4.12
C THR A 361 -0.28 -24.15 4.95
N THR A 362 -0.79 -22.90 4.93
CA THR A 362 -2.06 -22.53 5.54
C THR A 362 -3.02 -21.97 4.49
N HIS A 363 -4.21 -22.57 4.36
CA HIS A 363 -5.29 -22.09 3.52
C HIS A 363 -6.49 -21.65 4.36
N ILE A 364 -6.99 -20.44 4.12
CA ILE A 364 -8.21 -19.92 4.75
C ILE A 364 -9.14 -19.43 3.63
N SER A 365 -10.23 -20.16 3.39
CA SER A 365 -11.09 -19.92 2.22
C SER A 365 -12.58 -19.98 2.54
N ASN A 366 -13.37 -19.46 1.59
CA ASN A 366 -14.83 -19.56 1.54
C ASN A 366 -15.51 -19.09 2.84
N LYS A 367 -15.31 -17.82 3.20
CA LYS A 367 -15.89 -17.15 4.40
C LYS A 367 -15.44 -17.72 5.74
N SER A 368 -14.26 -18.34 5.77
CA SER A 368 -13.69 -18.88 6.99
C SER A 368 -12.98 -17.82 7.80
N LYS A 369 -12.79 -18.10 9.10
CA LYS A 369 -12.31 -17.09 10.05
C LYS A 369 -11.30 -17.64 11.05
N VAL A 370 -10.22 -16.89 11.27
CA VAL A 370 -9.32 -17.03 12.43
C VAL A 370 -9.42 -15.76 13.26
N ALA A 371 -9.74 -15.87 14.55
CA ALA A 371 -10.02 -14.70 15.37
C ALA A 371 -9.49 -14.74 16.79
N ALA A 372 -9.14 -13.55 17.29
CA ALA A 372 -8.79 -13.27 18.67
C ALA A 372 -9.55 -12.04 19.19
N ASN A 373 -10.79 -12.21 19.64
CA ASN A 373 -11.68 -11.08 19.95
C ASN A 373 -11.77 -10.79 21.45
N ASN A 374 -11.81 -9.52 21.84
CA ASN A 374 -12.02 -9.09 23.21
C ASN A 374 -13.26 -8.20 23.35
N SER A 375 -14.30 -8.69 24.02
CA SER A 375 -15.47 -7.90 24.41
C SER A 375 -15.47 -7.47 25.89
N GLY A 376 -14.47 -7.90 26.67
CA GLY A 376 -14.34 -7.65 28.11
C GLY A 376 -13.34 -6.55 28.48
N ASN A 377 -12.98 -6.51 29.75
CA ASN A 377 -11.95 -5.62 30.32
C ASN A 377 -10.53 -6.21 30.28
N GLY A 378 -10.40 -7.53 30.09
CA GLY A 378 -9.09 -8.18 29.90
C GLY A 378 -8.56 -8.07 28.47
N THR A 379 -7.37 -8.61 28.17
CA THR A 379 -6.76 -8.56 26.83
C THR A 379 -7.00 -9.84 26.03
N SER A 380 -7.14 -9.78 24.70
CA SER A 380 -7.02 -11.00 23.88
C SER A 380 -5.56 -11.29 23.55
N GLY A 381 -5.23 -12.56 23.32
CA GLY A 381 -3.90 -12.97 22.88
C GLY A 381 -3.66 -12.69 21.40
N ASP A 382 -2.41 -12.88 20.98
CA ASP A 382 -1.98 -12.65 19.59
C ASP A 382 -2.50 -13.75 18.64
N ILE A 383 -2.64 -13.40 17.36
CA ILE A 383 -2.78 -14.38 16.27
C ILE A 383 -1.42 -14.51 15.58
N ASP A 384 -0.78 -15.66 15.73
CA ASP A 384 0.51 -15.98 15.14
C ASP A 384 0.33 -17.10 14.09
N ILE A 385 0.57 -16.79 12.81
CA ILE A 385 0.60 -17.79 11.73
C ILE A 385 2.01 -17.89 11.17
N ASN A 386 2.65 -19.05 11.36
CA ASN A 386 3.98 -19.38 10.87
C ASN A 386 3.90 -20.48 9.82
N SER A 387 4.07 -20.12 8.55
CA SER A 387 4.01 -21.07 7.44
C SER A 387 5.03 -20.76 6.35
N LYS A 388 5.22 -21.66 5.37
CA LYS A 388 5.96 -21.30 4.14
C LYS A 388 5.05 -20.60 3.15
N PHE A 389 3.80 -21.04 3.06
CA PHE A 389 2.78 -20.51 2.15
C PHE A 389 1.52 -20.20 2.95
N ILE A 390 0.97 -18.99 2.78
CA ILE A 390 -0.26 -18.56 3.45
C ILE A 390 -1.19 -17.98 2.39
N HIS A 391 -2.33 -18.60 2.18
CA HIS A 391 -3.32 -18.17 1.18
C HIS A 391 -4.66 -17.92 1.85
N ILE A 392 -5.21 -16.72 1.62
CA ILE A 392 -6.47 -16.24 2.18
C ILE A 392 -7.35 -15.79 1.01
N SER A 393 -8.52 -16.41 0.86
CA SER A 393 -9.36 -16.19 -0.32
C SER A 393 -10.85 -16.27 -0.03
N ASN A 394 -11.65 -15.79 -0.99
CA ASN A 394 -13.11 -15.90 -1.02
C ASN A 394 -13.79 -15.36 0.26
N LYS A 395 -13.53 -14.08 0.57
CA LYS A 395 -14.11 -13.34 1.70
C LYS A 395 -13.80 -13.96 3.07
N SER A 396 -12.57 -14.41 3.25
CA SER A 396 -12.12 -14.99 4.53
C SER A 396 -11.40 -13.95 5.38
N PHE A 397 -11.34 -14.19 6.70
CA PHE A 397 -10.92 -13.18 7.66
C PHE A 397 -9.87 -13.72 8.63
N ILE A 398 -8.81 -12.95 8.84
CA ILE A 398 -7.98 -13.03 10.06
C ILE A 398 -8.25 -11.76 10.85
N THR A 399 -8.72 -11.87 12.10
CA THR A 399 -9.17 -10.68 12.83
C THR A 399 -8.88 -10.67 14.33
N ALA A 400 -8.39 -9.53 14.81
CA ALA A 400 -8.28 -9.21 16.23
C ALA A 400 -9.21 -8.01 16.52
N ASN A 401 -10.32 -8.24 17.23
CA ASN A 401 -11.36 -7.23 17.43
C ASN A 401 -11.57 -6.84 18.90
N THR A 402 -11.44 -5.55 19.21
CA THR A 402 -11.63 -4.95 20.54
C THR A 402 -13.01 -4.30 20.63
N LYS A 403 -13.93 -4.86 21.42
CA LYS A 403 -15.24 -4.27 21.73
C LYS A 403 -15.35 -3.73 23.16
N GLY A 404 -14.53 -4.26 24.08
CA GLY A 404 -14.52 -3.89 25.49
C GLY A 404 -13.50 -2.80 25.84
N SER A 405 -13.16 -2.69 27.13
CA SER A 405 -12.16 -1.72 27.62
C SER A 405 -10.72 -2.27 27.58
N GLY A 406 -10.54 -3.60 27.51
CA GLY A 406 -9.21 -4.19 27.36
C GLY A 406 -8.72 -4.20 25.92
N SER A 407 -7.42 -4.28 25.68
CA SER A 407 -6.84 -4.22 24.32
C SER A 407 -6.82 -5.60 23.63
N THR A 408 -6.78 -5.63 22.29
CA THR A 408 -6.55 -6.87 21.54
C THR A 408 -5.06 -7.17 21.36
N GLY A 409 -4.75 -8.45 21.18
CA GLY A 409 -3.44 -8.90 20.74
C GLY A 409 -3.14 -8.50 19.30
N ASN A 410 -1.87 -8.61 18.92
CA ASN A 410 -1.37 -8.34 17.59
C ASN A 410 -1.72 -9.47 16.61
N ILE A 411 -1.69 -9.17 15.32
CA ILE A 411 -1.71 -10.16 14.25
C ILE A 411 -0.30 -10.23 13.67
N LYS A 412 0.30 -11.42 13.69
CA LYS A 412 1.62 -11.67 13.09
C LYS A 412 1.54 -12.82 12.10
N ILE A 413 1.94 -12.51 10.87
CA ILE A 413 2.03 -13.45 9.76
C ILE A 413 3.49 -13.57 9.37
N ASP A 414 4.06 -14.75 9.61
CA ASP A 414 5.45 -15.07 9.29
C ASP A 414 5.44 -16.15 8.19
N SER A 415 5.72 -15.71 6.96
CA SER A 415 5.81 -16.58 5.80
C SER A 415 7.24 -16.67 5.28
N LYS A 416 7.74 -17.88 5.09
CA LYS A 416 9.08 -18.06 4.48
C LYS A 416 9.10 -17.86 2.96
N LYS A 417 7.94 -17.82 2.29
CA LYS A 417 7.86 -17.66 0.83
C LYS A 417 6.82 -16.63 0.42
N GLU A 418 5.55 -16.91 0.63
CA GLU A 418 4.50 -16.02 0.13
C GLU A 418 3.29 -15.94 1.04
N VAL A 419 2.65 -14.78 0.97
CA VAL A 419 1.33 -14.50 1.51
C VAL A 419 0.48 -13.98 0.35
N ILE A 420 -0.66 -14.62 0.09
CA ILE A 420 -1.63 -14.19 -0.94
C ILE A 420 -2.97 -13.91 -0.26
N VAL A 421 -3.47 -12.69 -0.41
CA VAL A 421 -4.79 -12.26 0.06
C VAL A 421 -5.61 -11.87 -1.17
N SER A 422 -6.78 -12.49 -1.34
CA SER A 422 -7.55 -12.34 -2.59
C SER A 422 -9.06 -12.39 -2.39
N ALA A 423 -9.79 -11.95 -3.40
CA ALA A 423 -11.23 -12.13 -3.55
C ALA A 423 -12.05 -11.69 -2.33
N GLY A 424 -11.90 -10.43 -1.92
CA GLY A 424 -12.67 -9.84 -0.82
C GLY A 424 -12.20 -10.24 0.58
N SER A 425 -11.01 -10.83 0.72
CA SER A 425 -10.51 -11.32 2.02
C SER A 425 -9.74 -10.23 2.78
N GLU A 426 -9.73 -10.34 4.11
CA GLU A 426 -9.24 -9.29 5.00
C GLU A 426 -8.33 -9.84 6.11
N ILE A 427 -7.26 -9.11 6.40
CA ILE A 427 -6.47 -9.25 7.63
C ILE A 427 -6.65 -7.94 8.40
N VAL A 428 -7.41 -7.98 9.50
CA VAL A 428 -7.90 -6.75 10.15
C VAL A 428 -7.75 -6.77 11.67
N SER A 429 -7.07 -5.76 12.20
CA SER A 429 -7.12 -5.44 13.63
C SER A 429 -8.08 -4.26 13.84
N LYS A 430 -9.08 -4.40 14.71
CA LYS A 430 -10.15 -3.42 14.84
C LYS A 430 -10.50 -3.09 16.29
N THR A 431 -10.83 -1.83 16.59
CA THR A 431 -11.63 -1.45 17.77
C THR A 431 -13.05 -1.02 17.34
N GLU A 432 -14.08 -1.52 18.02
CA GLU A 432 -15.48 -1.15 17.78
C GLU A 432 -15.88 0.15 18.49
N GLU A 433 -16.99 0.75 18.04
CA GLU A 433 -17.57 1.93 18.67
C GLU A 433 -17.71 1.76 20.19
N LYS A 434 -17.27 2.78 20.95
CA LYS A 434 -17.28 2.81 22.43
C LYS A 434 -16.25 1.89 23.11
N SER A 435 -15.42 1.17 22.37
CA SER A 435 -14.29 0.45 22.96
C SER A 435 -13.28 1.44 23.55
N GLU A 436 -12.78 1.20 24.77
CA GLU A 436 -11.70 2.01 25.37
C GLU A 436 -10.32 1.37 25.15
N GLY A 437 -10.28 0.10 24.74
CA GLY A 437 -9.04 -0.64 24.52
C GLY A 437 -8.36 -0.30 23.20
N ASN A 438 -7.04 -0.45 23.15
CA ASN A 438 -6.28 -0.20 21.92
C ASN A 438 -6.44 -1.36 20.93
N GLY A 439 -6.31 -1.04 19.64
CA GLY A 439 -6.19 -2.04 18.58
C GLY A 439 -4.80 -2.67 18.56
N GLY A 440 -4.71 -3.96 18.23
CA GLY A 440 -3.43 -4.65 18.05
C GLY A 440 -2.68 -4.19 16.79
N ASN A 441 -1.36 -4.28 16.80
CA ASN A 441 -0.55 -4.03 15.60
C ASN A 441 -0.62 -5.22 14.64
N LEU A 442 -0.28 -4.98 13.38
CA LEU A 442 -0.23 -5.99 12.34
C LEU A 442 1.19 -6.09 11.77
N TYR A 443 1.74 -7.31 11.77
CA TYR A 443 3.09 -7.59 11.27
C TYR A 443 3.05 -8.66 10.19
N ILE A 444 3.66 -8.40 9.03
CA ILE A 444 3.83 -9.42 7.98
C ILE A 444 5.30 -9.49 7.54
N TYR A 445 5.85 -10.70 7.55
CA TYR A 445 7.19 -11.03 7.08
C TYR A 445 7.08 -12.05 5.94
N SER A 446 7.62 -11.75 4.75
CA SER A 446 7.53 -12.67 3.59
C SER A 446 8.54 -12.37 2.47
N GLU A 447 8.90 -13.35 1.63
CA GLU A 447 9.60 -13.03 0.37
C GLU A 447 8.65 -12.34 -0.64
N LYS A 448 7.34 -12.64 -0.56
CA LYS A 448 6.30 -12.07 -1.43
C LYS A 448 4.99 -11.82 -0.67
N LEU A 449 4.38 -10.66 -0.87
CA LEU A 449 3.00 -10.38 -0.45
C LEU A 449 2.19 -9.92 -1.66
N GLU A 450 1.06 -10.56 -1.91
CA GLU A 450 0.14 -10.22 -3.01
C GLU A 450 -1.27 -9.94 -2.46
N LEU A 451 -1.81 -8.77 -2.78
CA LEU A 451 -3.18 -8.38 -2.54
C LEU A 451 -3.90 -8.21 -3.88
N SER A 452 -5.06 -8.84 -4.03
CA SER A 452 -5.86 -8.79 -5.26
C SER A 452 -7.36 -8.85 -4.99
N ASP A 453 -8.14 -8.37 -5.96
CA ASP A 453 -9.61 -8.50 -6.01
C ASP A 453 -10.31 -8.02 -4.73
N ASN A 454 -10.17 -6.73 -4.43
CA ASN A 454 -10.82 -6.04 -3.31
C ASN A 454 -10.45 -6.64 -1.95
N SER A 455 -9.15 -6.88 -1.72
CA SER A 455 -8.61 -7.44 -0.49
C SER A 455 -7.91 -6.39 0.37
N PHE A 456 -7.91 -6.59 1.69
CA PHE A 456 -7.46 -5.56 2.63
C PHE A 456 -6.53 -6.10 3.71
N ILE A 457 -5.51 -5.32 4.04
CA ILE A 457 -4.72 -5.43 5.27
C ILE A 457 -4.93 -4.13 6.04
N SER A 458 -5.58 -4.19 7.19
CA SER A 458 -6.03 -2.98 7.85
C SER A 458 -5.89 -2.96 9.37
N THR A 459 -5.66 -1.78 9.91
CA THR A 459 -5.91 -1.48 11.32
C THR A 459 -6.95 -0.37 11.43
N ARG A 460 -8.02 -0.61 12.19
CA ARG A 460 -9.16 0.31 12.31
C ARG A 460 -9.47 0.65 13.76
N SER A 461 -9.68 1.91 14.09
CA SER A 461 -10.20 2.31 15.40
C SER A 461 -11.51 3.09 15.30
N ASP A 462 -12.64 2.46 15.67
CA ASP A 462 -13.94 3.14 15.82
C ASP A 462 -14.23 3.53 17.30
N GLY A 463 -13.40 3.05 18.23
CA GLY A 463 -13.51 3.29 19.68
C GLY A 463 -12.89 4.61 20.15
N ILE A 464 -12.50 4.68 21.43
CA ILE A 464 -11.69 5.76 22.04
C ILE A 464 -10.20 5.36 22.09
N GLY A 465 -9.90 4.06 22.04
CA GLY A 465 -8.53 3.54 22.04
C GLY A 465 -7.71 3.91 20.81
N SER A 466 -6.39 3.80 20.94
CA SER A 466 -5.44 4.07 19.85
C SER A 466 -5.52 2.99 18.77
N ASN A 467 -5.31 3.39 17.52
CA ASN A 467 -5.22 2.44 16.41
C ASN A 467 -3.88 1.69 16.44
N GLY A 468 -3.84 0.46 15.94
CA GLY A 468 -2.61 -0.31 15.78
C GLY A 468 -1.80 0.14 14.57
N ASN A 469 -0.49 -0.11 14.56
CA ASN A 469 0.38 0.13 13.41
C ASN A 469 0.41 -1.07 12.47
N ILE A 470 0.74 -0.84 11.20
CA ILE A 470 1.05 -1.87 10.21
C ILE A 470 2.55 -1.83 9.94
N LYS A 471 3.23 -2.97 10.09
CA LYS A 471 4.64 -3.13 9.74
C LYS A 471 4.85 -4.31 8.80
N LEU A 472 5.43 -4.03 7.65
CA LEU A 472 5.66 -4.99 6.58
C LEU A 472 7.15 -5.12 6.27
N ASP A 473 7.62 -6.34 6.17
CA ASP A 473 8.99 -6.68 5.79
C ASP A 473 8.95 -7.75 4.69
N ILE A 474 9.05 -7.30 3.44
CA ILE A 474 8.65 -8.08 2.27
C ILE A 474 9.69 -8.01 1.17
N GLY A 475 10.05 -9.11 0.52
CA GLY A 475 10.85 -9.03 -0.72
C GLY A 475 10.11 -8.25 -1.83
N THR A 476 9.00 -8.77 -2.32
CA THR A 476 8.13 -8.10 -3.31
C THR A 476 6.70 -7.90 -2.80
N LEU A 477 6.22 -6.66 -2.81
CA LEU A 477 4.82 -6.30 -2.56
C LEU A 477 4.09 -6.06 -3.89
N SER A 478 2.95 -6.72 -4.08
CA SER A 478 2.06 -6.52 -5.23
C SER A 478 0.64 -6.22 -4.77
N ILE A 479 0.04 -5.13 -5.27
CA ILE A 479 -1.33 -4.71 -4.96
C ILE A 479 -2.09 -4.50 -6.28
N ALA A 480 -3.23 -5.18 -6.43
CA ALA A 480 -4.03 -5.18 -7.64
C ALA A 480 -5.55 -5.12 -7.35
N ASN A 481 -6.32 -4.64 -8.34
CA ASN A 481 -7.78 -4.73 -8.39
C ASN A 481 -8.50 -4.25 -7.11
N ALA A 482 -8.43 -2.96 -6.79
CA ALA A 482 -9.12 -2.33 -5.66
C ALA A 482 -8.68 -2.82 -4.27
N SER A 483 -7.43 -3.30 -4.13
CA SER A 483 -6.92 -3.80 -2.86
C SER A 483 -6.12 -2.74 -2.12
N ALA A 484 -6.08 -2.82 -0.78
CA ALA A 484 -5.42 -1.79 0.02
C ALA A 484 -4.69 -2.29 1.27
N ILE A 485 -3.67 -1.52 1.67
CA ILE A 485 -3.05 -1.57 2.99
C ILE A 485 -3.38 -0.25 3.67
N GLU A 486 -4.07 -0.31 4.81
CA GLU A 486 -4.71 0.88 5.36
C GLU A 486 -4.71 0.97 6.88
N THR A 487 -4.50 2.19 7.40
CA THR A 487 -4.80 2.51 8.80
C THR A 487 -5.93 3.52 8.83
N ILE A 488 -7.01 3.21 9.57
CA ILE A 488 -8.20 4.07 9.65
C ILE A 488 -8.49 4.39 11.12
N SER A 489 -8.53 5.67 11.49
CA SER A 489 -8.92 6.09 12.85
C SER A 489 -10.12 7.02 12.82
N ASN A 490 -11.21 6.53 13.39
CA ASN A 490 -12.45 7.25 13.69
C ASN A 490 -12.53 7.57 15.20
N SER A 491 -11.46 7.28 15.95
CA SER A 491 -11.34 7.55 17.38
C SER A 491 -10.80 8.95 17.64
N PRO A 492 -10.91 9.50 18.86
CA PRO A 492 -10.17 10.69 19.26
C PRO A 492 -8.65 10.46 19.39
N ALA A 493 -8.16 9.21 19.37
CA ALA A 493 -6.74 8.88 19.51
C ALA A 493 -6.00 8.90 18.16
N ALA A 494 -4.68 9.06 18.19
CA ALA A 494 -3.85 9.12 16.98
C ALA A 494 -4.06 7.91 16.05
N SER A 495 -3.94 8.13 14.74
CA SER A 495 -4.00 7.04 13.76
C SER A 495 -2.71 6.21 13.78
N GLY A 496 -2.79 4.95 13.33
CA GLY A 496 -1.64 4.06 13.27
C GLY A 496 -0.73 4.36 12.07
N ASN A 497 0.57 4.12 12.21
CA ASN A 497 1.56 4.28 11.15
C ASN A 497 1.61 3.05 10.23
N ILE A 498 2.07 3.26 9.00
CA ILE A 498 2.40 2.21 8.04
C ILE A 498 3.92 2.26 7.78
N GLU A 499 4.63 1.19 8.13
CA GLU A 499 6.07 1.04 7.87
C GLU A 499 6.28 -0.14 6.90
N ILE A 500 6.90 0.12 5.74
CA ILE A 500 7.17 -0.91 4.72
C ILE A 500 8.67 -0.96 4.43
N ARG A 501 9.28 -2.10 4.72
CA ARG A 501 10.61 -2.46 4.21
C ARG A 501 10.44 -3.44 3.06
N SER A 502 10.95 -3.10 1.88
CA SER A 502 10.86 -4.02 0.73
C SER A 502 11.98 -3.94 -0.29
N ASP A 503 12.04 -4.92 -1.21
CA ASP A 503 12.91 -4.83 -2.39
C ASP A 503 12.19 -4.22 -3.59
N ASN A 504 10.93 -4.58 -3.82
CA ASN A 504 10.12 -4.01 -4.89
C ASN A 504 8.66 -3.84 -4.47
N ILE A 505 8.03 -2.78 -4.99
CA ILE A 505 6.59 -2.51 -4.84
C ILE A 505 5.97 -2.31 -6.22
N PHE A 506 4.93 -3.08 -6.51
CA PHE A 506 4.15 -2.97 -7.73
C PHE A 506 2.67 -2.76 -7.40
N MET A 507 2.12 -1.61 -7.78
CA MET A 507 0.70 -1.30 -7.61
C MET A 507 0.09 -1.05 -8.98
N LYS A 508 -0.94 -1.82 -9.33
CA LYS A 508 -1.62 -1.68 -10.62
C LYS A 508 -3.14 -1.74 -10.44
N GLY A 509 -3.78 -0.58 -10.49
CA GLY A 509 -5.23 -0.47 -10.38
C GLY A 509 -5.96 -1.01 -11.61
N LEU A 510 -7.29 -1.02 -11.52
CA LEU A 510 -8.15 -1.34 -12.65
C LEU A 510 -8.01 -0.26 -13.73
N SER A 511 -8.01 -0.70 -14.98
CA SER A 511 -7.98 0.21 -16.12
C SER A 511 -9.22 1.12 -16.15
N SER A 512 -9.13 2.22 -16.87
CA SER A 512 -10.26 3.12 -17.17
C SER A 512 -11.49 2.39 -17.72
N SER A 513 -11.27 1.33 -18.50
CA SER A 513 -12.32 0.49 -19.08
C SER A 513 -12.97 -0.47 -18.07
N GLU A 514 -12.27 -0.82 -17.00
CA GLU A 514 -12.73 -1.76 -15.97
C GLU A 514 -13.40 -1.04 -14.80
N ASP A 515 -12.95 0.19 -14.47
CA ASP A 515 -13.59 1.07 -13.48
C ASP A 515 -13.76 2.51 -14.01
N PRO A 516 -14.86 2.78 -14.75
CA PRO A 516 -15.14 4.08 -15.36
C PRO A 516 -15.53 5.18 -14.36
N PHE A 517 -15.87 4.82 -13.12
CA PHE A 517 -16.25 5.79 -12.08
C PHE A 517 -15.09 6.17 -11.16
N GLY A 518 -13.99 5.41 -11.16
CA GLY A 518 -12.80 5.71 -10.37
C GLY A 518 -13.00 5.53 -8.88
N ILE A 519 -13.81 4.55 -8.51
CA ILE A 519 -14.12 4.22 -7.12
C ILE A 519 -13.14 3.15 -6.60
N ASP A 520 -12.57 2.34 -7.50
CA ASP A 520 -11.80 1.15 -7.17
C ASP A 520 -10.29 1.43 -7.30
N ILE A 521 -9.71 1.99 -6.23
CA ILE A 521 -8.32 2.43 -6.17
C ILE A 521 -7.47 1.43 -5.37
N ASN A 522 -6.30 1.07 -5.89
CA ASN A 522 -5.30 0.41 -5.05
C ASN A 522 -4.59 1.44 -4.20
N ALA A 523 -4.50 1.20 -2.90
CA ALA A 523 -4.01 2.21 -2.00
C ALA A 523 -3.10 1.66 -0.90
N ILE A 524 -2.06 2.42 -0.59
CA ILE A 524 -1.39 2.40 0.70
C ILE A 524 -1.77 3.71 1.35
N TYR A 525 -2.61 3.66 2.39
CA TYR A 525 -3.15 4.89 2.94
C TYR A 525 -3.32 4.89 4.44
N SER A 526 -3.21 6.08 5.02
CA SER A 526 -3.43 6.33 6.44
C SER A 526 -4.45 7.44 6.57
N THR A 527 -5.60 7.14 7.18
CA THR A 527 -6.75 8.05 7.27
C THR A 527 -7.13 8.33 8.71
N LYS A 528 -7.38 9.61 8.98
CA LYS A 528 -8.06 10.10 10.19
C LYS A 528 -9.41 10.69 9.79
N GLU A 529 -10.53 10.17 10.32
CA GLU A 529 -11.89 10.67 9.98
C GLU A 529 -12.48 11.64 11.03
N LYS A 530 -11.82 11.86 12.18
CA LYS A 530 -12.33 12.79 13.22
C LYS A 530 -11.34 13.90 13.61
N PRO A 531 -11.81 15.13 13.87
CA PRO A 531 -10.99 16.20 14.45
C PRO A 531 -10.57 15.80 15.85
N ASP A 532 -9.26 15.91 16.17
CA ASP A 532 -8.67 16.19 17.50
C ASP A 532 -7.25 15.62 17.71
N THR A 533 -6.73 14.75 16.85
CA THR A 533 -5.35 14.18 16.95
C THR A 533 -4.66 13.98 15.60
N ASP A 534 -3.33 13.88 15.64
CA ASP A 534 -2.45 13.61 14.50
C ASP A 534 -2.82 12.27 13.84
N GLY A 535 -2.83 12.22 12.51
CA GLY A 535 -2.96 10.95 11.79
C GLY A 535 -1.60 10.23 11.66
N GLY A 536 -1.61 9.08 10.98
CA GLY A 536 -0.49 8.14 10.98
C GLY A 536 0.43 8.36 9.79
N HIS A 537 1.73 8.21 10.01
CA HIS A 537 2.76 8.38 8.98
C HIS A 537 2.87 7.16 8.07
N ILE A 538 3.29 7.40 6.82
CA ILE A 538 3.64 6.35 5.86
C ILE A 538 5.14 6.42 5.58
N ASP A 539 5.88 5.40 6.02
CA ASP A 539 7.32 5.28 5.83
C ASP A 539 7.65 4.06 4.96
N ILE A 540 8.19 4.30 3.76
CA ILE A 540 8.56 3.25 2.80
C ILE A 540 10.07 3.28 2.57
N ASN A 541 10.71 2.16 2.91
CA ASN A 541 12.12 1.91 2.62
C ASN A 541 12.23 0.74 1.62
N ASN A 542 12.38 1.07 0.35
CA ASN A 542 12.44 0.14 -0.77
C ASN A 542 13.86 0.08 -1.34
N SER A 543 14.43 -1.11 -1.52
CA SER A 543 15.81 -1.26 -2.01
C SER A 543 15.93 -1.21 -3.55
N GLY A 544 14.82 -1.47 -4.27
CA GLY A 544 14.77 -1.59 -5.72
C GLY A 544 13.79 -0.60 -6.36
N ARG A 545 12.72 -1.10 -7.01
CA ARG A 545 11.80 -0.27 -7.80
C ARG A 545 10.40 -0.18 -7.18
N ILE A 546 9.83 1.02 -7.19
CA ILE A 546 8.40 1.27 -6.93
C ILE A 546 7.73 1.64 -8.26
N VAL A 547 6.64 0.96 -8.60
CA VAL A 547 5.80 1.28 -9.76
C VAL A 547 4.37 1.46 -9.31
N LEU A 548 3.84 2.66 -9.53
CA LEU A 548 2.43 2.98 -9.36
C LEU A 548 1.82 3.18 -10.75
N ASP A 549 0.78 2.42 -11.06
CA ASP A 549 0.08 2.50 -12.34
C ASP A 549 -1.43 2.40 -12.16
N ASN A 550 -2.18 2.88 -13.16
CA ASN A 550 -3.64 2.89 -13.20
C ASN A 550 -4.28 3.43 -11.90
N ARG A 551 -4.05 4.72 -11.59
CA ARG A 551 -4.64 5.44 -10.44
C ARG A 551 -4.27 4.88 -9.05
N SER A 552 -3.26 4.03 -8.95
CA SER A 552 -2.74 3.58 -7.64
C SER A 552 -2.25 4.76 -6.76
N GLN A 553 -2.46 4.68 -5.45
CA GLN A 553 -2.19 5.77 -4.51
C GLN A 553 -1.29 5.34 -3.34
N ILE A 554 -0.33 6.21 -2.98
CA ILE A 554 0.35 6.19 -1.68
C ILE A 554 0.03 7.53 -1.01
N VAL A 555 -0.99 7.56 -0.16
CA VAL A 555 -1.56 8.83 0.32
C VAL A 555 -1.84 8.80 1.81
N SER A 556 -1.45 9.87 2.49
CA SER A 556 -1.86 10.15 3.86
C SER A 556 -3.02 11.15 3.84
N ILE A 557 -4.10 10.88 4.59
CA ILE A 557 -5.31 11.71 4.66
C ILE A 557 -5.58 12.06 6.12
N ASN A 558 -5.75 13.36 6.40
CA ASN A 558 -6.12 13.86 7.71
C ASN A 558 -7.37 14.74 7.65
N GLN A 559 -8.53 14.26 8.13
CA GLN A 559 -9.73 15.08 8.36
C GLN A 559 -9.72 15.77 9.74
N GLY A 560 -8.53 15.85 10.36
CA GLY A 560 -8.33 16.30 11.72
C GLY A 560 -7.93 17.77 11.86
N SER A 561 -8.05 18.33 13.06
CA SER A 561 -7.68 19.72 13.40
C SER A 561 -6.19 19.94 13.72
N LYS A 562 -5.32 18.97 13.46
CA LYS A 562 -3.87 18.99 13.75
C LYS A 562 -3.06 18.64 12.50
N THR A 563 -1.73 18.82 12.56
CA THR A 563 -0.79 18.58 11.45
C THR A 563 -1.05 17.26 10.72
N GLY A 564 -1.10 17.34 9.40
CA GLY A 564 -1.27 16.26 8.44
C GLY A 564 -0.06 15.34 8.44
N ASN A 565 -0.26 14.13 7.94
CA ASN A 565 0.68 13.06 8.21
C ASN A 565 1.66 12.90 7.06
N ASN A 566 2.93 12.80 7.42
CA ASN A 566 4.01 12.73 6.45
C ASN A 566 4.01 11.43 5.63
N VAL A 567 4.44 11.55 4.37
CA VAL A 567 4.78 10.43 3.48
C VAL A 567 6.27 10.50 3.18
N SER A 568 7.01 9.48 3.59
CA SER A 568 8.46 9.37 3.36
C SER A 568 8.77 8.13 2.53
N ILE A 569 9.45 8.32 1.40
CA ILE A 569 9.79 7.23 0.48
C ILE A 569 11.27 7.26 0.13
N VAL A 570 11.94 6.15 0.39
CA VAL A 570 13.31 5.86 -0.07
C VAL A 570 13.24 4.71 -1.07
N SER A 571 13.77 4.90 -2.29
CA SER A 571 13.77 3.86 -3.33
C SER A 571 14.89 4.04 -4.35
N ASP A 572 15.38 2.98 -4.98
CA ASP A 572 16.33 3.10 -6.08
C ASP A 572 15.69 3.75 -7.33
N THR A 573 14.44 3.40 -7.65
CA THR A 573 13.66 4.02 -8.73
C THR A 573 12.19 4.10 -8.36
N ILE A 574 11.53 5.19 -8.76
CA ILE A 574 10.09 5.40 -8.59
C ILE A 574 9.48 5.81 -9.93
N ASP A 575 8.46 5.08 -10.35
CA ASP A 575 7.64 5.40 -11.52
C ASP A 575 6.19 5.63 -11.09
N VAL A 576 5.70 6.85 -11.31
CA VAL A 576 4.31 7.24 -11.06
C VAL A 576 3.64 7.43 -12.42
N LEU A 577 2.78 6.48 -12.79
CA LEU A 577 2.20 6.32 -14.12
C LEU A 577 0.68 6.33 -14.06
N GLY A 578 0.00 6.44 -15.20
CA GLY A 578 -1.41 6.04 -15.30
C GLY A 578 -2.38 6.77 -14.37
N GLY A 579 -2.10 8.02 -13.99
CA GLY A 579 -2.93 8.82 -13.08
C GLY A 579 -2.70 8.52 -11.60
N SER A 580 -1.66 7.76 -11.27
CA SER A 580 -1.26 7.42 -9.90
C SER A 580 -0.74 8.60 -9.10
N GLN A 581 -0.82 8.49 -7.78
CA GLN A 581 -0.50 9.60 -6.89
C GLN A 581 0.34 9.21 -5.68
N ILE A 582 1.20 10.14 -5.25
CA ILE A 582 1.92 10.08 -3.98
C ILE A 582 1.67 11.41 -3.27
N GLY A 583 1.17 11.41 -2.05
CA GLY A 583 0.96 12.69 -1.38
C GLY A 583 0.39 12.68 0.01
N SER A 584 0.24 13.87 0.56
CA SER A 584 -0.48 14.11 1.81
C SER A 584 -1.66 15.05 1.56
N TYR A 585 -2.78 14.76 2.22
CA TYR A 585 -4.04 15.49 2.09
C TYR A 585 -4.59 15.85 3.48
N ALA A 586 -4.98 17.10 3.70
CA ALA A 586 -5.81 17.52 4.83
C ALA A 586 -7.25 17.79 4.35
N GLU A 587 -8.24 16.99 4.79
CA GLU A 587 -9.66 17.07 4.41
C GLU A 587 -10.52 17.84 5.44
N GLU A 588 -11.70 18.27 4.98
CA GLU A 588 -12.81 19.03 5.60
C GLU A 588 -12.87 19.12 7.15
N ALA A 589 -13.13 20.34 7.65
CA ALA A 589 -13.45 20.76 9.03
C ALA A 589 -12.31 20.96 10.07
N GLY A 590 -11.04 20.77 9.70
CA GLY A 590 -9.88 21.01 10.59
C GLY A 590 -9.05 22.25 10.26
N ASP A 591 -8.55 22.94 11.29
CA ASP A 591 -7.44 23.93 11.20
C ASP A 591 -6.05 23.27 11.05
N GLY A 592 -5.98 21.96 10.74
CA GLY A 592 -4.74 21.20 10.72
C GLY A 592 -3.90 21.47 9.47
N ASP A 593 -2.58 21.56 9.64
CA ASP A 593 -1.63 21.71 8.53
C ASP A 593 -1.61 20.46 7.62
N GLY A 594 -1.16 20.54 6.38
CA GLY A 594 -0.87 19.39 5.51
C GLY A 594 0.44 18.70 5.94
N GLY A 595 0.55 17.39 5.68
CA GLY A 595 1.78 16.64 5.97
C GLY A 595 2.86 16.82 4.91
N ASP A 596 4.11 16.59 5.30
CA ASP A 596 5.26 16.67 4.43
C ASP A 596 5.37 15.45 3.52
N VAL A 597 5.88 15.65 2.30
CA VAL A 597 6.20 14.59 1.36
C VAL A 597 7.69 14.61 1.05
N SER A 598 8.39 13.55 1.45
CA SER A 598 9.84 13.41 1.27
C SER A 598 10.16 12.21 0.39
N ILE A 599 10.85 12.44 -0.74
CA ILE A 599 11.23 11.41 -1.70
C ILE A 599 12.74 11.41 -1.92
N PHE A 600 13.38 10.29 -1.62
CA PHE A 600 14.80 10.04 -1.86
C PHE A 600 14.97 8.90 -2.84
N THR A 601 15.46 9.19 -4.05
CA THR A 601 15.65 8.16 -5.07
C THR A 601 16.84 8.38 -5.98
N LYS A 602 17.25 7.40 -6.79
CA LYS A 602 18.20 7.66 -7.88
C LYS A 602 17.48 8.19 -9.12
N LYS A 603 16.25 7.73 -9.36
CA LYS A 603 15.47 8.10 -10.53
C LYS A 603 13.99 8.21 -10.20
N LEU A 604 13.40 9.35 -10.52
CA LEU A 604 11.97 9.63 -10.38
C LEU A 604 11.36 9.96 -11.74
N ASN A 605 10.41 9.14 -12.20
CA ASN A 605 9.61 9.42 -13.39
C ASN A 605 8.15 9.63 -12.98
N VAL A 606 7.59 10.78 -13.34
CA VAL A 606 6.17 11.09 -13.18
C VAL A 606 5.61 11.32 -14.58
N ILE A 607 4.72 10.42 -15.01
CA ILE A 607 4.23 10.37 -16.39
C ILE A 607 2.70 10.39 -16.35
N GLY A 608 2.10 11.45 -16.89
CA GLY A 608 0.65 11.61 -16.93
C GLY A 608 -0.06 10.61 -17.86
N ILE A 609 -1.38 10.63 -17.82
CA ILE A 609 -2.23 9.80 -18.68
C ILE A 609 -2.36 10.37 -20.08
N ASN A 610 -2.46 9.46 -21.05
CA ASN A 610 -2.71 9.75 -22.46
C ASN A 610 -4.11 9.28 -22.93
N GLU A 611 -5.02 8.89 -22.01
CA GLU A 611 -6.34 8.33 -22.33
C GLU A 611 -7.50 9.25 -21.89
N GLU A 612 -8.48 9.44 -22.77
CA GLU A 612 -9.71 10.22 -22.54
C GLU A 612 -10.77 9.38 -21.81
N TYR A 613 -11.34 9.87 -20.70
CA TYR A 613 -12.38 9.20 -19.94
C TYR A 613 -13.75 9.81 -20.21
N PHE A 614 -14.72 9.08 -20.75
CA PHE A 614 -16.10 9.58 -20.83
C PHE A 614 -16.92 9.00 -19.67
N LEU A 615 -17.35 9.85 -18.72
CA LEU A 615 -18.22 9.44 -17.61
C LEU A 615 -19.61 8.99 -18.09
N SER A 616 -20.04 9.46 -19.27
CA SER A 616 -21.26 9.04 -19.97
C SER A 616 -21.24 9.50 -21.45
N GLU A 617 -22.14 8.97 -22.29
CA GLU A 617 -22.34 9.44 -23.67
C GLU A 617 -22.75 10.92 -23.67
N GLY A 618 -21.81 11.82 -23.95
CA GLY A 618 -22.04 13.27 -23.99
C GLY A 618 -21.45 14.09 -22.83
N GLU A 619 -20.81 13.46 -21.83
CA GLU A 619 -20.03 14.19 -20.81
C GLU A 619 -18.59 14.49 -21.25
N GLN A 620 -18.04 15.59 -20.74
CA GLN A 620 -16.66 16.00 -21.02
C GLN A 620 -15.67 15.03 -20.37
N PRO A 621 -14.52 14.77 -21.01
CA PRO A 621 -13.58 13.85 -20.44
C PRO A 621 -12.93 14.35 -19.14
N LYS A 622 -12.91 13.51 -18.10
CA LYS A 622 -12.16 13.79 -16.85
C LYS A 622 -10.76 13.17 -16.95
N PHE A 623 -9.73 13.93 -16.60
CA PHE A 623 -8.35 13.44 -16.62
C PHE A 623 -7.87 13.27 -15.18
N TYR A 624 -7.38 12.07 -14.83
CA TYR A 624 -6.66 11.80 -13.58
C TYR A 624 -5.17 11.94 -13.83
N GLU A 625 -4.58 13.00 -13.30
CA GLU A 625 -3.19 13.34 -13.58
C GLU A 625 -2.25 12.63 -12.60
N SER A 626 -1.15 12.07 -13.10
CA SER A 626 -0.12 11.49 -12.23
C SER A 626 0.53 12.59 -11.41
N THR A 627 0.46 12.49 -10.09
CA THR A 627 0.71 13.65 -9.22
C THR A 627 1.52 13.29 -7.98
N ILE A 628 2.53 14.11 -7.67
CA ILE A 628 3.12 14.18 -6.33
C ILE A 628 2.59 15.44 -5.67
N PHE A 629 1.96 15.34 -4.50
CA PHE A 629 1.31 16.50 -3.89
C PHE A 629 1.40 16.59 -2.37
N SER A 630 1.31 17.82 -1.87
CA SER A 630 0.85 18.12 -0.51
C SER A 630 -0.30 19.12 -0.63
N TYR A 631 -1.43 18.80 -0.01
CA TYR A 631 -2.63 19.62 -0.02
C TYR A 631 -3.02 20.03 1.39
N GLY A 632 -3.18 21.34 1.57
CA GLY A 632 -3.86 21.91 2.73
C GLY A 632 -5.39 21.84 2.61
N PRO A 633 -6.11 22.18 3.68
CA PRO A 633 -7.57 22.05 3.77
C PRO A 633 -8.34 22.90 2.74
N ASP A 634 -9.41 22.32 2.19
CA ASP A 634 -10.24 22.88 1.10
C ASP A 634 -11.45 23.72 1.60
N GLU A 635 -11.55 24.04 2.90
CA GLU A 635 -12.64 24.87 3.46
C GLU A 635 -12.27 26.35 3.63
N PHE A 636 -13.19 27.25 3.27
CA PHE A 636 -13.03 28.73 3.25
C PHE A 636 -12.65 29.40 4.59
N GLU A 637 -12.79 28.70 5.72
CA GLU A 637 -12.47 29.23 7.07
C GLU A 637 -11.29 28.51 7.74
N SER A 638 -10.71 27.49 7.11
CA SER A 638 -9.57 26.78 7.71
C SER A 638 -8.31 27.65 7.71
N THR A 639 -7.47 27.47 8.73
CA THR A 639 -6.18 28.17 8.89
C THR A 639 -4.95 27.29 8.67
N GLY A 640 -5.12 25.98 8.42
CA GLY A 640 -4.00 25.04 8.29
C GLY A 640 -3.11 25.31 7.07
N ASP A 641 -1.79 25.33 7.30
CA ASP A 641 -0.76 25.47 6.28
C ASP A 641 -0.64 24.20 5.43
N THR A 642 0.01 24.24 4.27
CA THR A 642 0.32 23.02 3.48
C THR A 642 1.70 22.51 3.87
N GLY A 643 1.89 21.18 3.88
CA GLY A 643 3.20 20.58 4.16
C GLY A 643 4.21 20.79 3.05
N ASP A 644 5.48 20.55 3.38
CA ASP A 644 6.60 20.71 2.47
C ASP A 644 6.72 19.51 1.52
N ILE A 645 7.29 19.73 0.34
CA ILE A 645 7.66 18.68 -0.61
C ILE A 645 9.16 18.76 -0.86
N GLU A 646 9.89 17.73 -0.42
CA GLU A 646 11.31 17.56 -0.70
C GLU A 646 11.54 16.37 -1.63
N ILE A 647 12.14 16.65 -2.80
CA ILE A 647 12.57 15.62 -3.75
C ILE A 647 14.08 15.67 -3.90
N ASN A 648 14.75 14.59 -3.53
CA ASN A 648 16.16 14.38 -3.72
C ASN A 648 16.38 13.19 -4.67
N THR A 649 16.79 13.48 -5.90
CA THR A 649 17.00 12.47 -6.94
C THR A 649 18.25 12.72 -7.77
N ARG A 650 18.77 11.75 -8.54
CA ARG A 650 19.79 12.07 -9.56
C ARG A 650 19.14 12.48 -10.88
N GLU A 651 18.02 11.85 -11.21
CA GLU A 651 17.27 12.13 -12.42
C GLU A 651 15.79 12.33 -12.08
N LEU A 652 15.22 13.45 -12.53
CA LEU A 652 13.80 13.77 -12.48
C LEU A 652 13.26 13.93 -13.90
N SER A 653 12.20 13.18 -14.23
CA SER A 653 11.45 13.34 -15.48
C SER A 653 9.97 13.55 -15.16
N VAL A 654 9.42 14.69 -15.55
CA VAL A 654 7.99 15.00 -15.46
C VAL A 654 7.45 15.24 -16.87
N THR A 655 6.60 14.33 -17.36
CA THR A 655 6.19 14.31 -18.77
C THR A 655 4.71 14.01 -18.94
N ASP A 656 4.19 14.31 -20.13
CA ASP A 656 2.84 13.92 -20.57
C ASP A 656 1.72 14.42 -19.63
N GLY A 657 1.87 15.63 -19.07
CA GLY A 657 0.84 16.24 -18.22
C GLY A 657 0.83 15.72 -16.78
N ALA A 658 1.97 15.28 -16.26
CA ALA A 658 2.16 15.00 -14.83
C ALA A 658 2.42 16.26 -13.98
N PHE A 659 2.15 16.18 -12.67
CA PHE A 659 2.27 17.30 -11.73
C PHE A 659 3.12 16.98 -10.50
N ILE A 660 3.79 18.02 -10.00
CA ILE A 660 4.34 18.08 -8.63
C ILE A 660 3.81 19.37 -8.02
N LEU A 661 3.14 19.29 -6.88
CA LEU A 661 2.23 20.35 -6.45
C LEU A 661 2.16 20.52 -4.94
N SER A 662 2.48 21.73 -4.45
CA SER A 662 2.12 22.15 -3.09
C SER A 662 1.06 23.25 -3.17
N ARG A 663 -0.10 23.01 -2.56
CA ARG A 663 -1.26 23.90 -2.67
C ARG A 663 -2.01 23.96 -1.34
N SER A 664 -2.24 25.17 -0.83
CA SER A 664 -3.29 25.40 0.14
C SER A 664 -4.63 25.40 -0.58
N GLY A 665 -5.61 24.73 0.01
CA GLY A 665 -6.99 24.66 -0.50
C GLY A 665 -7.68 26.02 -0.41
N ASN A 666 -8.95 26.03 0.01
CA ASN A 666 -9.65 27.29 0.31
C ASN A 666 -9.27 27.93 1.64
N SER A 667 -8.33 27.32 2.36
CA SER A 667 -7.84 27.81 3.64
C SER A 667 -7.04 29.12 3.51
N SER A 668 -6.94 29.84 4.63
CA SER A 668 -6.06 31.00 4.78
C SER A 668 -4.59 30.62 5.06
N GLY A 669 -4.27 29.33 5.12
CA GLY A 669 -2.92 28.81 5.40
C GLY A 669 -1.95 28.97 4.23
N ALA A 670 -0.67 29.07 4.55
CA ALA A 670 0.43 29.25 3.61
C ALA A 670 0.77 27.93 2.88
N PRO A 671 1.16 27.98 1.59
CA PRO A 671 1.68 26.80 0.90
C PRO A 671 3.10 26.45 1.40
N GLY A 672 3.32 25.18 1.75
CA GLY A 672 4.63 24.63 2.15
C GLY A 672 5.69 24.70 1.05
N ASP A 673 6.95 24.59 1.43
CA ASP A 673 8.12 24.65 0.57
C ASP A 673 8.14 23.54 -0.47
N LEU A 674 8.59 23.87 -1.68
CA LEU A 674 8.86 22.88 -2.73
C LEU A 674 10.34 22.94 -3.07
N ARG A 675 11.07 21.89 -2.70
CA ARG A 675 12.52 21.80 -2.86
C ARG A 675 12.87 20.59 -3.72
N ILE A 676 13.52 20.83 -4.86
CA ILE A 676 14.02 19.78 -5.75
C ILE A 676 15.54 19.89 -5.84
N VAL A 677 16.23 18.83 -5.41
CA VAL A 677 17.68 18.69 -5.51
C VAL A 677 18.00 17.52 -6.42
N THR A 678 18.72 17.78 -7.52
CA THR A 678 18.99 16.75 -8.53
C THR A 678 20.22 17.01 -9.41
N ASP A 679 20.66 16.03 -10.18
CA ASP A 679 21.67 16.24 -11.23
C ASP A 679 20.98 16.67 -12.54
N LYS A 680 19.84 16.05 -12.87
CA LYS A 680 19.13 16.30 -14.13
C LYS A 680 17.63 16.40 -13.94
N VAL A 681 17.04 17.46 -14.50
CA VAL A 681 15.58 17.65 -14.61
C VAL A 681 15.20 17.76 -16.07
N ARG A 682 14.19 16.98 -16.48
CA ARG A 682 13.47 17.17 -17.74
C ARG A 682 11.98 17.34 -17.45
N ILE A 683 11.43 18.47 -17.87
CA ILE A 683 9.99 18.75 -17.82
C ILE A 683 9.50 18.92 -19.26
N SER A 684 8.58 18.07 -19.70
CA SER A 684 7.98 18.18 -21.02
C SER A 684 6.47 18.24 -20.90
N GLY A 685 5.84 19.23 -21.54
CA GLY A 685 4.40 19.27 -21.67
C GLY A 685 3.86 18.22 -22.64
N VAL A 686 2.58 18.31 -22.96
CA VAL A 686 1.87 17.38 -23.86
C VAL A 686 2.18 17.75 -25.32
N ASN A 687 2.43 16.75 -26.16
CA ASN A 687 2.73 16.96 -27.59
C ASN A 687 1.63 17.77 -28.32
N SER A 688 2.02 18.91 -28.89
CA SER A 688 1.16 19.90 -29.55
C SER A 688 0.39 19.38 -30.77
N ALA A 689 0.84 18.30 -31.43
CA ALA A 689 0.09 17.66 -32.51
C ALA A 689 -1.21 16.98 -32.02
N LYS A 690 -1.26 16.55 -30.75
CA LYS A 690 -2.47 15.98 -30.11
C LYS A 690 -3.35 17.05 -29.46
N TYR A 691 -2.77 18.13 -28.93
CA TYR A 691 -3.53 19.28 -28.42
C TYR A 691 -4.41 19.93 -29.51
N GLN A 692 -3.98 19.88 -30.77
CA GLN A 692 -4.80 20.33 -31.91
C GLN A 692 -5.99 19.41 -32.22
N ILE A 693 -5.98 18.15 -31.79
CA ILE A 693 -7.14 17.24 -31.85
C ILE A 693 -8.17 17.65 -30.78
N LEU A 694 -7.70 18.02 -29.58
CA LEU A 694 -8.52 18.58 -28.48
C LEU A 694 -9.18 19.92 -28.83
N LYS A 695 -8.52 20.77 -29.63
CA LYS A 695 -9.10 22.04 -30.11
C LYS A 695 -10.30 21.87 -31.07
N ASN A 696 -10.40 20.75 -31.77
CA ASN A 696 -11.46 20.54 -32.77
C ASN A 696 -12.80 20.06 -32.18
N VAL A 697 -12.88 19.87 -30.85
CA VAL A 697 -14.10 19.42 -30.15
C VAL A 697 -14.88 20.58 -29.48
N THR A 698 -14.37 21.82 -29.44
CA THR A 698 -15.08 22.95 -28.82
C THR A 698 -15.30 24.14 -29.76
N THR A 699 -16.49 24.19 -30.39
CA THR A 699 -17.07 25.43 -30.91
C THR A 699 -17.80 26.18 -29.79
N ARG A 700 -17.08 27.03 -29.04
CA ARG A 700 -17.52 28.35 -28.51
C ARG A 700 -16.37 28.94 -27.66
N PRO A 701 -16.08 30.26 -27.73
CA PRO A 701 -14.98 30.88 -27.00
C PRO A 701 -15.21 31.04 -25.48
N ASP A 702 -16.28 30.44 -24.94
CA ASP A 702 -16.86 30.83 -23.64
C ASP A 702 -16.96 29.66 -22.64
N ARG A 703 -16.11 28.64 -22.72
CA ARG A 703 -15.99 27.58 -21.71
C ARG A 703 -14.55 27.03 -21.63
N GLU A 704 -13.66 27.76 -20.96
CA GLU A 704 -12.57 27.17 -20.18
C GLU A 704 -13.22 26.53 -18.93
N ILE A 705 -13.32 25.20 -18.91
CA ILE A 705 -13.95 24.38 -17.85
C ILE A 705 -12.80 23.82 -17.02
N LEU A 706 -12.65 23.96 -15.70
CA LEU A 706 -13.58 24.23 -14.61
C LEU A 706 -12.91 25.21 -13.64
N VAL A 707 -13.46 26.42 -13.59
CA VAL A 707 -13.38 27.33 -12.44
C VAL A 707 -14.10 26.63 -11.30
N ASP A 708 -13.38 26.16 -10.28
CA ASP A 708 -13.96 26.18 -8.94
C ASP A 708 -13.84 27.62 -8.44
N SER A 709 -14.98 28.21 -8.17
CA SER A 709 -15.16 29.54 -7.61
C SER A 709 -14.87 29.49 -6.12
N SER A 710 -13.61 29.26 -5.76
CA SER A 710 -13.18 29.23 -4.37
C SER A 710 -11.69 29.66 -4.29
N SER A 711 -11.36 30.44 -3.25
CA SER A 711 -10.15 31.24 -3.02
C SER A 711 -8.88 30.41 -2.83
N HIS A 712 -7.71 30.69 -3.45
CA HIS A 712 -6.51 29.87 -3.17
C HIS A 712 -5.16 30.60 -3.37
N ILE A 713 -4.20 30.37 -2.46
CA ILE A 713 -2.77 30.63 -2.67
C ILE A 713 -2.12 29.32 -3.15
N ARG A 714 -1.29 29.32 -4.20
CA ARG A 714 -0.78 28.06 -4.75
C ARG A 714 0.68 28.12 -5.22
N LYS A 715 1.47 27.06 -5.01
CA LYS A 715 2.74 26.84 -5.74
C LYS A 715 2.51 25.76 -6.77
N GLU A 716 2.05 26.19 -7.95
CA GLU A 716 1.67 25.25 -9.00
C GLU A 716 2.30 25.58 -10.33
N ILE A 717 2.66 24.49 -11.00
CA ILE A 717 2.56 24.33 -12.44
C ILE A 717 1.04 24.19 -12.79
N ARG A 718 0.29 25.27 -13.16
CA ARG A 718 -1.11 25.22 -13.70
C ARG A 718 -1.47 26.22 -14.85
N PHE A 719 -2.76 26.46 -15.17
CA PHE A 719 -3.33 27.45 -16.14
C PHE A 719 -4.67 28.10 -15.65
N ASN A 720 -4.88 29.42 -15.93
CA ASN A 720 -6.09 30.31 -15.97
C ASN A 720 -7.16 30.49 -14.84
N ASP A 721 -7.85 31.65 -14.94
CA ASP A 721 -9.04 32.26 -14.28
C ASP A 721 -8.95 33.22 -13.05
N PRO A 722 -9.64 34.41 -13.06
CA PRO A 722 -9.74 35.43 -12.00
C PRO A 722 -11.17 35.75 -11.49
N ASN A 723 -11.34 35.95 -10.16
CA ASN A 723 -12.22 36.93 -9.45
C ASN A 723 -12.93 36.37 -8.20
N GLY A 724 -12.65 36.96 -7.04
CA GLY A 724 -13.46 36.85 -5.81
C GLY A 724 -12.79 37.63 -4.66
N THR A 725 -13.56 38.38 -3.86
CA THR A 725 -13.05 39.28 -2.80
C THR A 725 -13.45 38.77 -1.41
N PHE A 726 -12.55 38.48 -0.47
CA PHE A 726 -12.67 38.54 1.02
C PHE A 726 -11.25 38.33 1.67
N PRO A 727 -11.08 38.16 3.01
CA PRO A 727 -10.20 38.91 3.92
C PRO A 727 -8.73 38.38 3.99
N PRO A 728 -7.80 38.96 4.77
CA PRO A 728 -6.36 38.94 4.46
C PRO A 728 -5.61 37.70 5.01
N PRO A 729 -4.65 37.14 4.24
CA PRO A 729 -3.56 36.33 4.82
C PRO A 729 -2.13 36.71 4.32
N GLN A 730 -1.14 36.14 5.02
CA GLN A 730 0.31 36.38 4.91
C GLN A 730 1.02 35.41 3.93
N SER A 731 2.20 35.82 3.42
CA SER A 731 3.11 35.06 2.54
C SER A 731 4.24 34.40 3.34
N ILE A 732 4.54 33.09 3.17
CA ILE A 732 5.78 32.50 3.76
C ILE A 732 6.41 31.22 3.13
N GLY A 733 6.05 30.74 1.93
CA GLY A 733 6.70 29.55 1.32
C GLY A 733 7.66 29.85 0.14
N THR A 734 8.75 29.09 -0.01
CA THR A 734 9.74 29.13 -1.11
C THR A 734 9.61 28.00 -2.16
N PHE A 735 10.00 28.25 -3.42
CA PHE A 735 10.20 27.20 -4.45
C PHE A 735 11.67 27.22 -4.91
N GLU A 736 12.42 26.16 -4.61
CA GLU A 736 13.83 26.01 -4.97
C GLU A 736 14.06 24.80 -5.90
N ILE A 737 14.80 25.04 -6.99
CA ILE A 737 15.38 23.97 -7.82
C ILE A 737 16.89 24.12 -7.85
N LYS A 738 17.59 23.06 -7.45
CA LYS A 738 19.03 22.92 -7.59
C LYS A 738 19.34 21.73 -8.49
N ALA A 739 19.82 22.00 -9.70
CA ALA A 739 20.09 20.96 -10.70
C ALA A 739 21.35 21.22 -11.53
N ASP A 740 22.17 20.23 -11.90
CA ASP A 740 23.23 20.47 -12.88
C ASP A 740 22.62 20.90 -14.23
N ASN A 741 21.57 20.20 -14.69
CA ASN A 741 20.87 20.51 -15.93
C ASN A 741 19.35 20.58 -15.73
N LEU A 742 18.74 21.69 -16.14
CA LEU A 742 17.29 21.89 -16.16
C LEU A 742 16.80 22.14 -17.60
N GLU A 743 16.04 21.21 -18.16
CA GLU A 743 15.42 21.32 -19.48
C GLU A 743 13.90 21.37 -19.37
N LEU A 744 13.30 22.44 -19.89
CA LEU A 744 11.87 22.54 -20.14
C LEU A 744 11.63 22.55 -21.66
N ASP A 745 10.66 21.76 -22.09
CA ASP A 745 10.37 21.52 -23.51
C ASP A 745 8.86 21.33 -23.75
N ASN A 746 8.40 21.49 -24.98
CA ASN A 746 7.02 21.26 -25.42
C ASN A 746 5.94 21.83 -24.47
N GLY A 747 6.07 23.11 -24.07
CA GLY A 747 5.13 23.77 -23.17
C GLY A 747 5.26 23.37 -21.69
N GLY A 748 6.29 22.61 -21.31
CA GLY A 748 6.62 22.35 -19.91
C GLY A 748 6.94 23.64 -19.16
N PHE A 749 6.59 23.71 -17.87
CA PHE A 749 6.70 24.97 -17.15
C PHE A 749 6.98 24.82 -15.66
N LEU A 750 7.52 25.89 -15.08
CA LEU A 750 7.70 26.06 -13.63
C LEU A 750 6.94 27.30 -13.21
N ARG A 751 6.13 27.19 -12.16
CA ARG A 751 5.35 28.34 -11.74
C ARG A 751 5.06 28.43 -10.24
N THR A 752 5.09 29.67 -9.74
CA THR A 752 4.45 30.10 -8.50
C THR A 752 3.27 31.00 -8.83
N ALA A 753 2.12 30.82 -8.15
CA ALA A 753 0.92 31.58 -8.49
C ALA A 753 0.04 31.89 -7.27
N SER A 754 -0.12 33.16 -6.93
CA SER A 754 -1.18 33.57 -5.99
C SER A 754 -2.44 33.93 -6.75
N LEU A 755 -3.59 33.35 -6.38
CA LEU A 755 -4.86 33.67 -7.03
C LEU A 755 -5.58 34.85 -6.36
N ASP A 756 -5.16 35.32 -5.17
CA ASP A 756 -5.87 36.33 -4.35
C ASP A 756 -5.00 37.56 -3.95
N ALA A 757 -5.26 38.18 -2.80
CA ALA A 757 -4.54 39.35 -2.29
C ALA A 757 -3.17 39.02 -1.66
N ALA A 758 -2.81 37.73 -1.58
CA ALA A 758 -1.53 37.28 -1.07
C ALA A 758 -0.43 37.40 -2.12
N ASP A 759 0.79 37.60 -1.66
CA ASP A 759 1.95 37.64 -2.56
C ASP A 759 2.28 36.24 -3.08
N SER A 760 2.68 36.14 -4.34
CA SER A 760 3.19 34.88 -4.89
C SER A 760 4.57 34.55 -4.31
N SER A 761 4.83 33.26 -4.07
CA SER A 761 6.13 32.77 -3.62
C SER A 761 7.24 33.10 -4.61
N SER A 762 8.44 33.39 -4.09
CA SER A 762 9.62 33.56 -4.93
C SER A 762 10.15 32.20 -5.42
N LEU A 763 10.66 32.19 -6.65
CA LEU A 763 11.27 31.04 -7.30
C LEU A 763 12.77 31.24 -7.41
N THR A 764 13.55 30.28 -6.90
CA THR A 764 15.00 30.25 -7.02
C THR A 764 15.46 29.04 -7.82
N ILE A 765 16.23 29.28 -8.87
CA ILE A 765 16.80 28.24 -9.73
C ILE A 765 18.32 28.37 -9.69
N SER A 766 19.01 27.31 -9.27
CA SER A 766 20.46 27.21 -9.28
C SER A 766 20.89 26.05 -10.16
N THR A 767 21.53 26.33 -11.30
CA THR A 767 21.93 25.30 -12.27
C THR A 767 23.30 25.51 -12.89
N LYS A 768 23.82 24.52 -13.64
CA LYS A 768 24.90 24.77 -14.60
C LYS A 768 24.33 25.14 -15.96
N SER A 769 23.31 24.43 -16.42
CA SER A 769 22.64 24.70 -17.69
C SER A 769 21.12 24.76 -17.53
N LEU A 770 20.52 25.87 -17.97
CA LEU A 770 19.08 26.08 -18.09
C LEU A 770 18.66 26.22 -19.56
N SER A 771 17.79 25.32 -20.03
CA SER A 771 17.27 25.35 -21.39
C SER A 771 15.75 25.36 -21.42
N LEU A 772 15.17 26.37 -22.07
CA LEU A 772 13.74 26.48 -22.34
C LEU A 772 13.51 26.42 -23.86
N LYS A 773 12.62 25.54 -24.31
CA LYS A 773 12.30 25.28 -25.73
C LYS A 773 10.79 25.17 -25.98
N SER A 774 10.37 25.41 -27.22
CA SER A 774 9.05 24.98 -27.74
C SER A 774 7.89 25.30 -26.80
N GLY A 775 7.72 26.59 -26.48
CA GLY A 775 6.61 27.10 -25.66
C GLY A 775 6.79 26.99 -24.15
N SER A 776 7.90 26.43 -23.67
CA SER A 776 8.14 26.28 -22.23
C SER A 776 8.36 27.61 -21.51
N PHE A 777 7.93 27.73 -20.26
CA PHE A 777 8.11 28.97 -19.50
C PHE A 777 8.40 28.78 -18.01
N ILE A 778 9.04 29.78 -17.42
CA ILE A 778 9.17 29.95 -15.97
C ILE A 778 8.33 31.16 -15.60
N SER A 779 7.49 31.06 -14.57
CA SER A 779 6.66 32.19 -14.18
C SER A 779 6.43 32.35 -12.69
N SER A 780 6.29 33.59 -12.24
CA SER A 780 5.74 33.95 -10.94
C SER A 780 4.58 34.90 -11.19
N GLN A 781 3.38 34.53 -10.74
CA GLN A 781 2.16 35.23 -11.11
C GLN A 781 1.32 35.60 -9.89
N SER A 782 0.80 36.82 -9.86
CA SER A 782 -0.29 37.20 -8.95
C SER A 782 -1.51 37.57 -9.76
N LYS A 783 -2.67 36.95 -9.52
CA LYS A 783 -3.88 37.22 -10.33
C LYS A 783 -4.71 38.41 -9.83
N ASN A 784 -4.58 38.79 -8.55
CA ASN A 784 -5.42 39.80 -7.89
C ASN A 784 -4.60 40.91 -7.19
N ARG A 785 -4.83 41.19 -5.89
CA ARG A 785 -4.24 42.37 -5.21
C ARG A 785 -2.81 42.18 -4.72
N GLY A 786 -2.33 40.94 -4.57
CA GLY A 786 -1.00 40.67 -4.04
C GLY A 786 0.10 40.83 -5.09
N ASP A 787 1.34 40.96 -4.61
CA ASP A 787 2.51 41.16 -5.44
C ASP A 787 2.96 39.83 -6.05
N SER A 788 3.52 39.87 -7.26
CA SER A 788 4.16 38.69 -7.83
C SER A 788 5.52 38.44 -7.15
N GLY A 789 5.83 37.18 -6.85
CA GLY A 789 7.10 36.78 -6.23
C GLY A 789 8.27 37.00 -7.17
N ASN A 790 9.48 37.15 -6.61
CA ASN A 790 10.69 37.34 -7.41
C ASN A 790 11.14 36.03 -8.08
N ILE A 791 11.77 36.15 -9.24
CA ILE A 791 12.44 35.03 -9.92
C ILE A 791 13.95 35.28 -9.88
N ASN A 792 14.68 34.40 -9.20
CA ASN A 792 16.13 34.44 -9.10
C ASN A 792 16.73 33.24 -9.81
N ILE A 793 17.55 33.47 -10.84
CA ILE A 793 18.20 32.41 -11.63
C ILE A 793 19.70 32.59 -11.56
N PHE A 794 20.39 31.56 -11.09
CA PHE A 794 21.83 31.41 -11.08
C PHE A 794 22.19 30.25 -12.00
N SER A 795 22.83 30.50 -13.14
CA SER A 795 23.16 29.45 -14.11
C SER A 795 24.40 29.75 -14.92
N GLU A 796 25.31 28.80 -15.17
CA GLU A 796 26.47 29.05 -16.05
C GLU A 796 25.98 29.40 -17.47
N ASP A 797 25.04 28.62 -18.02
CA ASP A 797 24.48 28.79 -19.36
C ASP A 797 22.95 28.82 -19.37
N ILE A 798 22.36 29.88 -19.95
CA ILE A 798 20.91 30.01 -20.14
C ILE A 798 20.58 30.13 -21.63
N SER A 799 19.72 29.25 -22.13
CA SER A 799 19.21 29.27 -23.50
C SER A 799 17.68 29.26 -23.55
N LEU A 800 17.08 30.36 -23.98
CA LEU A 800 15.66 30.50 -24.28
C LEU A 800 15.47 30.44 -25.80
N ASN A 801 14.81 29.40 -26.29
CA ASN A 801 14.64 29.16 -27.72
C ASN A 801 13.18 28.89 -28.08
N GLY A 802 12.48 29.93 -28.53
CA GLY A 802 11.06 29.86 -28.85
C GLY A 802 10.76 29.45 -30.29
N GLU A 803 9.46 29.47 -30.61
CA GLU A 803 8.94 29.43 -31.97
C GLU A 803 7.89 30.55 -32.14
N GLN A 804 7.89 31.25 -33.27
CA GLN A 804 7.10 32.49 -33.45
C GLN A 804 5.58 32.29 -33.55
N SER A 805 5.06 31.06 -33.45
CA SER A 805 3.66 30.70 -33.76
C SER A 805 2.82 30.19 -32.58
N GLU A 806 3.29 30.32 -31.33
CA GLU A 806 2.60 29.76 -30.16
C GLU A 806 1.83 30.81 -29.35
N SER A 807 0.75 30.38 -28.68
CA SER A 807 -0.11 31.24 -27.84
C SER A 807 0.59 31.76 -26.57
N ILE A 808 1.64 31.07 -26.11
CA ILE A 808 2.53 31.48 -25.02
C ILE A 808 3.96 31.38 -25.57
N ARG A 809 4.75 32.46 -25.46
CA ARG A 809 6.13 32.44 -25.96
C ARG A 809 7.03 31.73 -24.95
N THR A 810 8.06 31.05 -25.42
CA THR A 810 9.10 30.52 -24.52
C THR A 810 9.75 31.66 -23.74
N GLY A 811 9.77 31.60 -22.41
CA GLY A 811 10.31 32.72 -21.64
C GLY A 811 10.22 32.65 -20.13
N ILE A 812 10.68 33.73 -19.51
CA ILE A 812 10.61 33.97 -18.06
C ILE A 812 9.65 35.14 -17.82
N TYR A 813 8.68 34.94 -16.94
CA TYR A 813 7.53 35.83 -16.75
C TYR A 813 7.33 36.14 -15.27
N SER A 814 7.34 37.41 -14.91
CA SER A 814 6.95 37.85 -13.57
C SER A 814 5.77 38.79 -13.72
N ASP A 815 4.56 38.24 -13.66
CA ASP A 815 3.37 38.92 -14.18
C ASP A 815 2.31 39.14 -13.10
N ALA A 816 1.93 40.40 -12.88
CA ALA A 816 0.78 40.77 -12.06
C ALA A 816 -0.48 40.97 -12.92
N GLY A 817 -1.61 40.38 -12.50
CA GLY A 817 -2.82 40.21 -13.28
C GLY A 817 -3.52 41.51 -13.71
N VAL A 818 -4.32 41.43 -14.78
CA VAL A 818 -4.99 42.57 -15.44
C VAL A 818 -6.06 43.26 -14.59
N SER A 819 -6.52 42.66 -13.49
CA SER A 819 -7.53 43.19 -12.56
C SER A 819 -6.96 43.70 -11.24
N GLY A 820 -5.66 43.45 -10.98
CA GLY A 820 -5.00 43.66 -9.69
C GLY A 820 -4.48 45.07 -9.39
N THR A 821 -4.08 45.29 -8.14
CA THR A 821 -3.28 46.44 -7.67
C THR A 821 -1.85 46.06 -7.27
N GLY A 822 -1.51 44.76 -7.28
CA GLY A 822 -0.19 44.29 -6.87
C GLY A 822 0.88 44.60 -7.90
N ASP A 823 2.11 44.72 -7.40
CA ASP A 823 3.30 44.98 -8.20
C ASP A 823 3.80 43.68 -8.83
N SER A 824 4.44 43.79 -9.99
CA SER A 824 5.12 42.65 -10.61
C SER A 824 6.45 42.37 -9.91
N GLY A 825 6.79 41.10 -9.76
CA GLY A 825 8.01 40.68 -9.08
C GLY A 825 9.25 40.99 -9.91
N ASN A 826 10.39 41.14 -9.25
CA ASN A 826 11.65 41.36 -9.95
C ASN A 826 12.18 40.05 -10.55
N ILE A 827 12.90 40.17 -11.66
CA ILE A 827 13.65 39.07 -12.28
C ILE A 827 15.14 39.38 -12.14
N ALA A 828 15.87 38.52 -11.44
CA ALA A 828 17.32 38.59 -11.31
C ALA A 828 17.96 37.36 -11.98
N ILE A 829 18.88 37.60 -12.91
CA ILE A 829 19.60 36.55 -13.63
C ILE A 829 21.09 36.80 -13.51
N GLU A 830 21.80 35.84 -12.91
CA GLU A 830 23.25 35.78 -12.85
C GLU A 830 23.74 34.60 -13.69
N THR A 831 24.59 34.87 -14.69
CA THR A 831 25.02 33.83 -15.63
C THR A 831 26.38 34.06 -16.25
N GLU A 832 26.96 33.06 -16.90
CA GLU A 832 28.08 33.29 -17.83
C GLU A 832 27.54 33.69 -19.19
N THR A 833 26.64 32.89 -19.77
CA THR A 833 26.03 33.15 -21.08
C THR A 833 24.51 33.15 -21.06
N LEU A 834 23.90 34.18 -21.66
CA LEU A 834 22.44 34.27 -21.86
C LEU A 834 22.13 34.37 -23.36
N ARG A 835 21.32 33.43 -23.86
CA ARG A 835 20.83 33.42 -25.24
C ARG A 835 19.31 33.48 -25.25
N ILE A 836 18.75 34.53 -25.86
CA ILE A 836 17.31 34.72 -26.05
C ILE A 836 17.05 34.75 -27.55
N ILE A 837 16.54 33.66 -28.11
CA ILE A 837 16.44 33.48 -29.57
C ILE A 837 15.03 33.06 -30.00
N HIS A 838 14.71 33.35 -31.27
CA HIS A 838 13.49 32.89 -31.95
C HIS A 838 12.18 33.30 -31.25
N GLY A 839 12.08 34.57 -30.85
CA GLY A 839 10.85 35.13 -30.28
C GLY A 839 10.69 34.89 -28.79
N SER A 840 11.72 34.39 -28.10
CA SER A 840 11.71 34.22 -26.64
C SER A 840 11.66 35.52 -25.86
N VAL A 841 11.21 35.43 -24.60
CA VAL A 841 10.90 36.60 -23.76
C VAL A 841 11.49 36.49 -22.36
N ILE A 842 11.93 37.61 -21.81
CA ILE A 842 12.07 37.83 -20.37
C ILE A 842 11.24 39.07 -20.02
N THR A 843 10.19 38.90 -19.23
CA THR A 843 9.27 40.01 -18.94
C THR A 843 8.87 40.07 -17.48
N SER A 844 8.82 41.29 -16.95
CA SER A 844 8.16 41.60 -15.69
C SER A 844 7.06 42.61 -16.00
N GLU A 845 5.80 42.18 -15.98
CA GLU A 845 4.68 42.96 -16.50
C GLU A 845 3.47 42.97 -15.58
N THR A 846 2.98 44.16 -15.24
CA THR A 846 1.69 44.33 -14.58
C THR A 846 0.62 44.74 -15.57
N GLY A 847 -0.46 43.95 -15.65
CA GLY A 847 -1.69 44.33 -16.32
C GLY A 847 -2.61 45.21 -15.46
N GLY A 848 -2.28 45.33 -14.16
CA GLY A 848 -3.03 46.00 -13.11
C GLY A 848 -2.59 47.45 -12.84
N ALA A 849 -3.09 48.05 -11.77
CA ALA A 849 -2.70 49.42 -11.38
C ALA A 849 -1.36 49.51 -10.61
N GLY A 850 -0.74 48.37 -10.28
CA GLY A 850 0.57 48.32 -9.64
C GLY A 850 1.72 48.67 -10.59
N ASP A 851 2.95 48.65 -10.09
CA ASP A 851 4.16 48.95 -10.83
C ASP A 851 4.76 47.67 -11.48
N GLY A 852 5.41 47.84 -12.63
CA GLY A 852 6.17 46.77 -13.28
C GLY A 852 7.47 46.47 -12.50
N GLY A 853 7.86 45.21 -12.42
CA GLY A 853 9.04 44.80 -11.66
C GLY A 853 10.34 45.07 -12.42
N ASN A 854 11.44 45.16 -11.68
CA ASN A 854 12.75 45.40 -12.27
C ASN A 854 13.33 44.11 -12.84
N ILE A 855 14.12 44.25 -13.91
CA ILE A 855 14.90 43.16 -14.48
C ILE A 855 16.38 43.48 -14.29
N LEU A 856 17.10 42.60 -13.61
CA LEU A 856 18.54 42.63 -13.44
C LEU A 856 19.16 41.43 -14.16
N ILE A 857 20.05 41.71 -15.11
CA ILE A 857 20.82 40.68 -15.82
C ILE A 857 22.31 40.97 -15.64
N GLN A 858 23.02 40.04 -15.01
CA GLN A 858 24.46 40.08 -14.82
C GLN A 858 25.08 38.87 -15.51
N SER A 859 25.79 39.11 -16.61
CA SER A 859 26.50 38.10 -17.36
C SER A 859 28.01 38.34 -17.27
N THR A 860 28.80 37.31 -17.00
CA THR A 860 30.28 37.44 -17.01
C THR A 860 30.87 37.33 -18.42
N GLN A 861 30.14 36.73 -19.37
CA GLN A 861 30.56 36.60 -20.77
C GLN A 861 29.59 37.30 -21.73
N ASN A 862 28.56 36.61 -22.24
CA ASN A 862 27.82 37.06 -23.42
C ASN A 862 26.30 37.10 -23.17
N VAL A 863 25.65 38.19 -23.60
CA VAL A 863 24.19 38.27 -23.74
C VAL A 863 23.83 38.44 -25.22
N ALA A 864 23.10 37.49 -25.79
CA ALA A 864 22.65 37.50 -27.18
C ALA A 864 21.12 37.46 -27.30
N ILE A 865 20.53 38.51 -27.89
CA ILE A 865 19.07 38.69 -28.04
C ILE A 865 18.75 38.78 -29.53
N ASN A 866 18.25 37.69 -30.13
CA ASN A 866 18.14 37.56 -31.58
C ASN A 866 16.75 37.11 -32.05
N ASN A 867 16.36 37.50 -33.27
CA ASN A 867 15.20 36.96 -33.99
C ASN A 867 13.84 37.20 -33.30
N LEU A 868 13.45 38.47 -33.16
CA LEU A 868 12.19 38.95 -32.56
C LEU A 868 12.05 38.66 -31.06
N SER A 869 13.16 38.42 -30.37
CA SER A 869 13.19 38.24 -28.93
C SER A 869 13.03 39.55 -28.17
N GLU A 870 12.65 39.46 -26.89
CA GLU A 870 12.27 40.63 -26.09
C GLU A 870 12.70 40.52 -24.62
N ILE A 871 13.26 41.61 -24.08
CA ILE A 871 13.37 41.85 -22.64
C ILE A 871 12.48 43.04 -22.30
N SER A 872 11.55 42.91 -21.35
CA SER A 872 10.64 44.01 -21.03
C SER A 872 10.21 44.14 -19.57
N ALA A 873 10.23 45.36 -19.04
CA ALA A 873 9.62 45.70 -17.74
C ALA A 873 8.47 46.70 -17.97
N LYS A 874 7.22 46.26 -17.80
CA LYS A 874 6.04 46.98 -18.31
C LYS A 874 4.96 47.22 -17.26
N ALA A 875 4.24 48.32 -17.45
CA ALA A 875 2.94 48.58 -16.82
C ALA A 875 1.90 48.83 -17.92
N SER A 876 1.11 47.80 -18.24
CA SER A 876 0.24 47.76 -19.41
C SER A 876 -1.18 48.29 -19.16
N SER A 877 -1.50 48.66 -17.92
CA SER A 877 -2.82 49.15 -17.54
C SER A 877 -3.03 50.64 -17.84
N THR A 878 -4.28 51.01 -18.10
CA THR A 878 -4.68 52.42 -18.19
C THR A 878 -5.05 53.02 -16.82
N ARG A 879 -4.96 52.23 -15.74
CA ARG A 879 -5.41 52.63 -14.39
C ARG A 879 -4.31 53.21 -13.49
N GLY A 880 -3.07 53.30 -13.98
CA GLY A 880 -1.90 53.68 -13.19
C GLY A 880 -0.77 52.65 -13.35
N GLY A 881 0.36 52.88 -12.67
CA GLY A 881 1.52 51.97 -12.66
C GLY A 881 2.71 52.50 -13.45
N ASN A 882 3.88 52.60 -12.80
CA ASN A 882 5.16 52.88 -13.45
C ASN A 882 5.75 51.60 -14.05
N ALA A 883 6.49 51.72 -15.14
CA ALA A 883 7.28 50.61 -15.66
C ALA A 883 8.53 50.39 -14.79
N GLY A 884 8.90 49.13 -14.60
CA GLY A 884 10.15 48.77 -13.91
C GLY A 884 11.39 49.11 -14.73
N ASN A 885 12.54 49.09 -14.08
CA ASN A 885 13.83 49.37 -14.70
C ASN A 885 14.48 48.09 -15.24
N ILE A 886 15.28 48.23 -16.31
CA ILE A 886 16.12 47.15 -16.83
C ILE A 886 17.59 47.52 -16.61
N ASN A 887 18.32 46.69 -15.87
CA ASN A 887 19.76 46.82 -15.67
C ASN A 887 20.47 45.59 -16.26
N LEU A 888 21.32 45.80 -17.26
CA LEU A 888 22.04 44.73 -17.96
C LEU A 888 23.55 45.01 -17.94
N SER A 889 24.32 44.07 -17.39
CA SER A 889 25.78 44.06 -17.37
C SER A 889 26.31 42.82 -18.08
N THR A 890 27.23 42.95 -19.04
CA THR A 890 27.85 41.81 -19.74
C THR A 890 29.22 42.15 -20.34
N ASN A 891 30.04 41.18 -20.73
CA ASN A 891 31.22 41.48 -21.55
C ASN A 891 30.79 41.83 -22.98
N LEU A 892 30.01 40.97 -23.63
CA LEU A 892 29.50 41.17 -24.99
C LEU A 892 27.97 41.18 -25.03
N LEU A 893 27.39 42.30 -25.46
CA LEU A 893 25.97 42.41 -25.78
C LEU A 893 25.75 42.37 -27.30
N SER A 894 24.94 41.43 -27.78
CA SER A 894 24.46 41.37 -29.17
C SER A 894 22.94 41.42 -29.23
N VAL A 895 22.37 42.46 -29.84
CA VAL A 895 20.92 42.63 -30.02
C VAL A 895 20.60 42.71 -31.52
N THR A 896 20.09 41.62 -32.11
CA THR A 896 19.80 41.55 -33.55
C THR A 896 18.32 41.32 -33.83
N ASN A 897 17.65 42.29 -34.46
CA ASN A 897 16.21 42.24 -34.79
C ASN A 897 15.34 41.90 -33.55
N SER A 898 15.59 42.60 -32.43
CA SER A 898 15.01 42.27 -31.11
C SER A 898 14.70 43.54 -30.29
N LYS A 899 14.06 43.38 -29.12
CA LYS A 899 13.58 44.51 -28.29
C LYS A 899 14.11 44.46 -26.85
N ILE A 900 14.48 45.63 -26.31
CA ILE A 900 14.67 45.86 -24.87
C ILE A 900 13.82 47.08 -24.49
N ILE A 901 12.75 46.88 -23.73
CA ILE A 901 11.77 47.96 -23.52
C ILE A 901 11.28 48.09 -22.08
N THR A 902 11.16 49.33 -21.62
CA THR A 902 10.41 49.70 -20.42
C THR A 902 9.25 50.57 -20.86
N THR A 903 8.02 50.17 -20.59
CA THR A 903 6.85 50.90 -21.12
C THR A 903 5.72 50.95 -20.12
N ALA A 904 5.25 52.16 -19.82
CA ALA A 904 4.09 52.41 -18.98
C ALA A 904 2.98 53.08 -19.79
N LYS A 905 1.79 52.49 -19.76
CA LYS A 905 0.64 53.01 -20.51
C LYS A 905 -0.01 54.22 -19.83
N ALA A 906 -0.08 54.21 -18.50
CA ALA A 906 -0.65 55.29 -17.67
C ALA A 906 0.20 55.61 -16.42
N GLY A 907 1.53 55.59 -16.56
CA GLY A 907 2.50 55.99 -15.54
C GLY A 907 3.86 56.34 -16.15
N ASN A 908 4.89 56.50 -15.32
CA ASN A 908 6.23 56.84 -15.83
C ASN A 908 6.91 55.63 -16.47
N GLY A 909 7.64 55.85 -17.56
CA GLY A 909 8.51 54.83 -18.16
C GLY A 909 9.73 54.56 -17.26
N GLY A 910 10.15 53.31 -17.15
CA GLY A 910 11.33 52.92 -16.37
C GLY A 910 12.64 53.19 -17.11
N ASP A 911 13.75 53.25 -16.39
CA ASP A 911 15.08 53.43 -16.97
C ASP A 911 15.63 52.12 -17.56
N ILE A 912 16.43 52.24 -18.63
CA ILE A 912 17.21 51.16 -19.21
C ILE A 912 18.69 51.50 -19.07
N ASN A 913 19.41 50.75 -18.22
CA ASN A 913 20.86 50.89 -18.03
C ASN A 913 21.58 49.65 -18.57
N ILE A 914 22.41 49.85 -19.58
CA ILE A 914 23.21 48.81 -20.23
C ILE A 914 24.69 49.16 -20.05
N SER A 915 25.47 48.25 -19.50
CA SER A 915 26.92 48.34 -19.36
C SER A 915 27.57 47.12 -20.00
N ALA A 916 28.39 47.31 -21.03
CA ALA A 916 29.15 46.19 -21.61
C ALA A 916 30.53 46.61 -22.13
N GLU A 917 31.45 45.64 -22.22
CA GLU A 917 32.73 45.87 -22.89
C GLU A 917 32.56 45.96 -24.40
N ASN A 918 31.65 45.21 -25.01
CA ASN A 918 31.41 45.21 -26.44
C ASN A 918 29.91 45.20 -26.71
N ILE A 919 29.43 46.11 -27.56
CA ILE A 919 27.99 46.26 -27.88
C ILE A 919 27.78 46.19 -29.39
N PHE A 920 26.93 45.27 -29.83
CA PHE A 920 26.47 45.13 -31.21
C PHE A 920 24.94 45.18 -31.27
N ILE A 921 24.37 46.25 -31.83
CA ILE A 921 22.92 46.43 -31.97
C ILE A 921 22.61 46.67 -33.44
N THR A 922 21.77 45.83 -34.05
CA THR A 922 21.37 46.01 -35.46
C THR A 922 20.33 47.12 -35.62
N PRO A 923 20.21 47.77 -36.80
CA PRO A 923 19.24 48.85 -37.02
C PRO A 923 17.77 48.47 -36.79
N ASN A 924 17.42 47.19 -36.94
CA ASN A 924 16.06 46.69 -36.72
C ASN A 924 15.75 46.36 -35.24
N SER A 925 16.71 46.56 -34.34
CA SER A 925 16.52 46.35 -32.91
C SER A 925 15.97 47.61 -32.25
N VAL A 926 15.13 47.45 -31.23
CA VAL A 926 14.48 48.56 -30.51
C VAL A 926 14.93 48.57 -29.06
N ILE A 927 15.43 49.72 -28.60
CA ILE A 927 15.63 50.01 -27.18
C ILE A 927 14.79 51.23 -26.84
N ASN A 928 13.80 51.08 -25.95
CA ASN A 928 12.80 52.12 -25.71
C ASN A 928 12.35 52.19 -24.25
N ALA A 929 12.41 53.38 -23.66
CA ALA A 929 12.00 53.66 -22.29
C ALA A 929 10.87 54.68 -22.27
N ALA A 930 9.64 54.24 -22.55
CA ALA A 930 8.53 55.14 -22.89
C ALA A 930 7.43 55.20 -21.83
N ALA A 931 6.84 56.39 -21.70
CA ALA A 931 5.49 56.56 -21.20
C ALA A 931 4.55 56.81 -22.38
N GLU A 932 3.51 55.99 -22.57
CA GLU A 932 2.61 56.11 -23.73
C GLU A 932 1.70 57.35 -23.64
N SER A 933 1.38 57.78 -22.41
CA SER A 933 0.62 59.00 -22.16
C SER A 933 1.55 60.21 -22.00
N LYS A 934 1.22 61.30 -22.70
CA LYS A 934 1.97 62.59 -22.65
C LYS A 934 1.95 63.27 -21.27
N GLN A 935 1.16 62.76 -20.33
CA GLN A 935 1.08 63.29 -18.96
C GLN A 935 2.22 62.79 -18.06
N PHE A 936 2.95 61.75 -18.47
CA PHE A 936 3.98 61.10 -17.67
C PHE A 936 5.36 61.17 -18.34
N VAL A 937 6.39 60.93 -17.55
CA VAL A 937 7.79 61.06 -17.98
C VAL A 937 8.26 59.73 -18.53
N SER A 938 8.85 59.76 -19.74
CA SER A 938 9.56 58.62 -20.32
C SER A 938 10.90 58.41 -19.59
N GLY A 939 11.32 57.17 -19.44
CA GLY A 939 12.57 56.83 -18.75
C GLY A 939 13.81 57.20 -19.56
N THR A 940 14.97 57.09 -18.93
CA THR A 940 16.27 57.32 -19.54
C THR A 940 16.84 56.02 -20.10
N ILE A 941 17.58 56.12 -21.21
CA ILE A 941 18.31 55.01 -21.81
C ILE A 941 19.80 55.34 -21.70
N ASN A 942 20.50 54.66 -20.80
CA ASN A 942 21.93 54.82 -20.58
C ASN A 942 22.66 53.58 -21.11
N ILE A 943 23.44 53.74 -22.18
CA ILE A 943 24.26 52.68 -22.75
C ILE A 943 25.72 53.07 -22.59
N THR A 944 26.42 52.36 -21.71
CA THR A 944 27.85 52.55 -21.44
C THR A 944 28.62 51.43 -22.12
N ASN A 945 29.47 51.82 -23.07
CA ASN A 945 30.46 50.93 -23.63
C ASN A 945 31.79 51.16 -22.91
N ASN A 946 32.27 50.16 -22.17
CA ASN A 946 33.46 50.25 -21.34
C ASN A 946 34.76 49.97 -22.12
N SER A 947 34.68 49.62 -23.41
CA SER A 947 35.85 49.54 -24.28
C SER A 947 36.10 50.86 -25.01
N ASP A 948 37.35 51.32 -24.96
CA ASP A 948 37.81 52.46 -25.74
C ASP A 948 38.12 52.01 -27.19
N ILE A 949 37.07 51.91 -28.01
CA ILE A 949 37.23 51.59 -29.45
C ILE A 949 37.98 52.71 -30.21
N THR A 950 38.22 53.89 -29.59
CA THR A 950 38.99 54.95 -30.26
C THR A 950 40.47 54.59 -30.41
N SER A 951 40.99 53.73 -29.53
CA SER A 951 42.35 53.19 -29.63
C SER A 951 42.52 52.11 -30.72
N ALA A 952 41.43 51.50 -31.19
CA ALA A 952 41.41 50.49 -32.25
C ALA A 952 41.11 51.05 -33.65
N LEU A 953 40.83 52.35 -33.77
CA LEU A 953 40.71 53.03 -35.06
C LEU A 953 42.10 53.29 -35.65
N VAL A 954 42.60 52.35 -36.46
CA VAL A 954 43.71 52.65 -37.38
C VAL A 954 43.23 53.76 -38.33
N LYS A 955 43.86 54.93 -38.26
CA LYS A 955 43.69 56.00 -39.24
C LYS A 955 44.15 55.46 -40.60
N LEU A 956 43.20 55.22 -41.52
CA LEU A 956 43.54 54.78 -42.87
C LEU A 956 44.46 55.83 -43.52
N ASN A 957 45.58 55.37 -44.07
CA ASN A 957 46.54 56.22 -44.78
C ASN A 957 45.84 56.87 -45.99
N GLU A 958 45.82 58.20 -46.03
CA GLU A 958 45.27 59.02 -47.13
C GLU A 958 46.19 59.02 -48.38
N SER A 959 46.68 57.85 -48.78
CA SER A 959 47.38 57.66 -50.04
C SER A 959 46.45 56.93 -51.02
N TYR A 960 45.54 57.68 -51.64
CA TYR A 960 44.82 57.17 -52.81
C TYR A 960 45.82 57.02 -53.95
N THR A 961 46.04 55.79 -54.40
CA THR A 961 46.71 55.54 -55.69
C THR A 961 45.64 55.67 -56.77
N ASP A 962 45.77 56.66 -57.64
CA ASP A 962 44.87 56.84 -58.78
C ASP A 962 45.14 55.73 -59.82
N VAL A 963 44.27 54.72 -59.82
CA VAL A 963 44.37 53.55 -60.71
C VAL A 963 43.93 53.88 -62.14
N THR A 964 43.41 55.09 -62.42
CA THR A 964 43.04 55.48 -63.80
C THR A 964 44.24 55.79 -64.70
N ALA A 965 45.44 55.99 -64.12
CA ALA A 965 46.69 56.19 -64.86
C ALA A 965 47.43 54.90 -65.26
N GLN A 966 46.94 53.71 -64.87
CA GLN A 966 47.53 52.41 -65.25
C GLN A 966 46.77 51.67 -66.36
N PHE A 967 45.66 52.21 -66.86
CA PHE A 967 44.82 51.59 -67.90
C PHE A 967 44.80 52.33 -69.25
N SER A 968 45.65 53.34 -69.47
CA SER A 968 45.65 54.14 -70.69
C SER A 968 46.53 53.62 -71.84
N ASN A 969 47.08 52.40 -71.75
CA ASN A 969 48.02 51.89 -72.78
C ASN A 969 47.80 50.44 -73.26
N GLU A 970 46.60 49.87 -73.18
CA GLU A 970 46.28 48.61 -73.90
C GLU A 970 44.87 48.63 -74.49
N CYS A 971 44.66 49.49 -75.48
CA CYS A 971 43.65 49.31 -76.51
C CYS A 971 44.32 49.53 -77.87
N ASP A 972 45.29 48.67 -78.22
CA ASP A 972 45.69 48.52 -79.60
C ASP A 972 45.99 47.04 -79.93
N ASN A 973 45.06 46.48 -80.69
CA ASN A 973 45.20 45.31 -81.55
C ASN A 973 45.63 43.93 -80.97
N THR A 974 44.64 43.03 -81.03
CA THR A 974 44.69 41.57 -81.26
C THR A 974 44.79 40.59 -80.08
N ARG A 975 43.75 39.75 -80.00
CA ARG A 975 43.62 38.41 -79.37
C ARG A 975 43.48 38.31 -77.84
N SER A 976 42.25 38.00 -77.44
CA SER A 976 41.88 36.81 -76.62
C SER A 976 42.78 36.46 -75.43
N THR A 977 42.49 37.04 -74.26
CA THR A 977 42.43 36.32 -72.98
C THR A 977 41.60 37.15 -71.99
N ALA A 978 40.69 36.49 -71.26
CA ALA A 978 39.98 37.12 -70.14
C ALA A 978 40.97 37.34 -68.97
N SER A 979 41.08 38.58 -68.50
CA SER A 979 41.84 38.91 -67.29
C SER A 979 40.85 39.04 -66.13
N SER A 980 40.94 38.15 -65.14
CA SER A 980 40.24 38.29 -63.86
C SER A 980 41.20 38.87 -62.82
N LEU A 981 40.90 40.06 -62.29
CA LEU A 981 41.54 40.60 -61.10
C LEU A 981 40.67 40.30 -59.89
N LEU A 982 41.17 39.48 -58.96
CA LEU A 982 40.54 39.24 -57.67
C LEU A 982 41.02 40.32 -56.69
N VAL A 983 40.20 41.33 -56.43
CA VAL A 983 40.45 42.29 -55.35
C VAL A 983 39.77 41.77 -54.09
N ASN A 984 40.57 41.23 -53.17
CA ASN A 984 40.10 40.72 -51.89
C ASN A 984 40.12 41.88 -50.87
N ASN A 985 39.00 42.57 -50.66
CA ASN A 985 38.88 43.64 -49.66
C ASN A 985 38.10 43.15 -48.43
N HIS A 986 38.80 43.08 -47.29
CA HIS A 986 38.26 42.86 -45.95
C HIS A 986 38.04 44.22 -45.25
N PHE A 987 36.81 44.47 -44.74
CA PHE A 987 36.34 45.62 -43.90
C PHE A 987 36.33 47.01 -44.58
N LYS A 988 35.42 47.98 -44.32
CA LYS A 988 34.60 48.32 -43.13
C LYS A 988 33.38 49.20 -43.52
N THR A 989 32.31 49.13 -42.74
CA THR A 989 31.10 49.96 -42.75
C THR A 989 31.40 51.44 -42.45
N ILE A 990 30.79 52.36 -43.21
CA ILE A 990 30.80 53.81 -42.98
C ILE A 990 29.57 54.22 -42.16
N SER A 991 29.78 55.10 -41.19
CA SER A 991 28.77 55.70 -40.31
C SER A 991 28.03 56.88 -40.95
N THR A 992 26.86 57.15 -40.36
CA THR A 992 26.06 58.40 -40.31
C THR A 992 25.28 58.85 -41.56
N ILE A 993 23.95 58.79 -41.45
CA ILE A 993 23.05 59.89 -41.82
C ILE A 993 22.05 60.11 -40.68
N ASN A 994 22.12 61.29 -40.06
CA ASN A 994 21.09 61.87 -39.20
C ASN A 994 19.90 62.32 -40.08
N MET A 995 18.66 62.07 -39.65
CA MET A 995 17.53 62.99 -39.86
C MET A 995 16.34 62.59 -38.98
N ASN A 996 15.77 63.57 -38.29
CA ASN A 996 14.53 63.57 -37.52
C ASN A 996 13.87 64.94 -37.79
N PRO A 997 12.60 65.19 -37.44
CA PRO A 997 11.34 64.56 -37.87
C PRO A 997 10.31 65.62 -38.36
N SER A 998 9.22 65.21 -39.04
CA SER A 998 7.83 65.74 -38.89
C SER A 998 6.95 65.59 -40.15
N GLU A 999 5.63 65.54 -39.88
CA GLU A 999 4.47 65.69 -40.78
C GLU A 999 3.71 64.45 -41.28
N TYR A 1000 2.83 63.97 -40.39
CA TYR A 1000 1.36 63.93 -40.54
C TYR A 1000 0.68 63.39 -41.83
N SER A 1001 -0.17 62.38 -41.56
CA SER A 1001 -1.52 62.14 -42.10
C SER A 1001 -1.69 61.24 -43.32
N GLY A 1002 -2.58 60.25 -43.19
CA GLY A 1002 -3.16 59.50 -44.31
C GLY A 1002 -3.67 58.10 -43.96
N ASN A 1003 -4.96 58.00 -43.66
CA ASN A 1003 -5.69 56.81 -43.23
C ASN A 1003 -5.69 55.58 -44.17
N LEU A 1004 -5.85 54.43 -43.52
CA LEU A 1004 -6.56 53.19 -43.91
C LEU A 1004 -7.43 53.23 -45.19
N ALA A 1005 -7.30 52.21 -46.05
CA ALA A 1005 -8.41 51.36 -46.49
C ALA A 1005 -7.94 50.13 -47.32
N THR A 1006 -8.21 48.95 -46.75
CA THR A 1006 -8.69 47.69 -47.35
C THR A 1006 -8.83 47.55 -48.88
N ARG A 1007 -8.37 46.42 -49.43
CA ARG A 1007 -9.24 45.35 -49.98
C ARG A 1007 -8.48 44.14 -50.54
N GLU A 1008 -9.17 43.00 -50.38
CA GLU A 1008 -8.87 41.62 -50.72
C GLU A 1008 -8.58 41.33 -52.20
N HIS A 1009 -7.76 40.30 -52.47
CA HIS A 1009 -8.26 39.04 -53.03
C HIS A 1009 -7.18 37.94 -53.06
N SER A 1010 -7.64 36.75 -52.72
CA SER A 1010 -7.00 35.44 -52.80
C SER A 1010 -6.85 34.95 -54.25
N GLN A 1011 -5.84 34.10 -54.52
CA GLN A 1011 -5.99 32.86 -55.30
C GLN A 1011 -4.74 31.96 -55.24
N ILE A 1012 -4.83 30.92 -54.41
CA ILE A 1012 -4.65 29.47 -54.69
C ILE A 1012 -3.76 29.09 -55.89
N ALA A 1013 -2.66 28.33 -55.64
CA ALA A 1013 -2.51 26.91 -56.03
C ALA A 1013 -1.08 26.35 -55.86
N LYS A 1014 -0.97 25.33 -54.97
CA LYS A 1014 -0.18 24.07 -54.99
C LYS A 1014 1.04 23.94 -55.94
N VAL A 1015 2.18 23.47 -55.41
CA VAL A 1015 2.81 22.15 -55.71
C VAL A 1015 3.82 21.77 -54.60
N ASN A 1016 3.86 20.47 -54.32
CA ASN A 1016 4.59 19.70 -53.31
C ASN A 1016 6.14 19.61 -53.45
N SER A 1017 6.72 19.06 -52.37
CA SER A 1017 7.89 18.15 -52.24
C SER A 1017 9.33 18.72 -52.18
N SER A 1018 9.82 18.81 -50.93
CA SER A 1018 11.10 18.36 -50.32
C SER A 1018 12.20 17.73 -51.22
N PRO A 1019 13.46 17.55 -50.76
CA PRO A 1019 14.45 18.51 -50.22
C PRO A 1019 15.81 18.40 -50.98
N ASN A 1020 16.63 19.46 -51.05
CA ASN A 1020 18.09 19.28 -51.12
C ASN A 1020 18.85 20.59 -50.78
N PRO A 1021 19.95 20.52 -50.01
CA PRO A 1021 20.83 21.65 -49.71
C PRO A 1021 21.80 21.90 -50.88
N ASP A 1022 22.59 22.97 -50.78
CA ASP A 1022 23.55 23.46 -51.77
C ASP A 1022 22.98 24.26 -52.95
N LYS A 1023 22.89 25.59 -52.75
CA LYS A 1023 23.39 26.62 -53.68
C LYS A 1023 23.15 28.03 -53.14
N THR A 1024 24.17 28.60 -52.52
CA THR A 1024 24.32 30.06 -52.34
C THR A 1024 24.59 30.67 -53.72
N ARG A 1025 23.57 31.26 -54.36
CA ARG A 1025 23.78 32.11 -55.57
C ARG A 1025 24.01 33.55 -55.13
N PHE A 1026 25.25 34.02 -55.33
CA PHE A 1026 25.58 35.43 -55.38
C PHE A 1026 24.86 36.08 -56.59
N VAL A 1027 24.11 37.15 -56.35
CA VAL A 1027 23.63 38.05 -57.39
C VAL A 1027 24.75 39.07 -57.64
N ALA A 1028 25.48 38.91 -58.73
CA ALA A 1028 26.40 39.93 -59.23
C ALA A 1028 25.60 40.95 -60.05
N SER A 1029 25.65 42.22 -59.65
CA SER A 1029 25.17 43.34 -60.46
C SER A 1029 26.17 43.61 -61.60
N ASN A 1030 25.73 43.38 -62.85
CA ASN A 1030 26.47 43.82 -64.04
C ASN A 1030 26.32 45.34 -64.20
N PHE A 1031 27.43 46.08 -64.21
CA PHE A 1031 27.48 47.43 -64.78
C PHE A 1031 27.83 47.31 -66.27
N GLU A 1032 26.84 47.45 -67.15
CA GLU A 1032 27.07 47.74 -68.57
C GLU A 1032 27.47 49.21 -68.72
N ASN A 1033 28.75 49.50 -69.02
CA ASN A 1033 29.14 50.79 -69.58
C ASN A 1033 29.02 50.74 -71.10
N LYS A 1034 27.90 51.22 -71.63
CA LYS A 1034 27.77 51.51 -73.07
C LYS A 1034 28.59 52.76 -73.39
N CYS A 1035 29.70 52.57 -74.09
CA CYS A 1035 30.33 53.65 -74.84
C CYS A 1035 29.37 54.10 -75.95
N SER A 1036 28.92 55.36 -75.93
CA SER A 1036 28.27 55.98 -77.08
C SER A 1036 28.79 57.40 -77.31
N ARG A 1037 29.61 57.49 -78.37
CA ARG A 1037 30.14 58.66 -79.12
C ARG A 1037 30.59 59.91 -78.37
#